data_AF-A0A7M7LMI0-F1
#
_entry.id   AF-A0A7M7LMI0-F1
#
_cell.length_a   1.000
_cell.length_b   1.000
_cell.length_c   1.000
_cell.angle_alpha   90.00
_cell.angle_beta   90.00
_cell.angle_gamma   90.00
#
_symmetry.space_group_name_H-M   'P 1'
#
loop_
_entity.id
_entity.type
_entity.pdbx_description
1 polymer ?
#
loop_
_entity_poly.entity_id
_entity_poly.type
_entity_poly.pdbx_seq_one_letter_code
_entity_poly.pdbx_strand_id
1 'polypeptide(L)'
;MLELTFHWTDYVVFGILLGISLVIGVYFGFFSKQDTTNEYLYGGKKMGYFPVAVSLLSSFLSGITFLGLPAEIYLYGTSYTTAFIGALITGIITIYVFLPIFFKLQLSCTNEYLELRFSKDVRKLSSMTYLIGLLALTSIIIYVPALAFSQVTGYSVHAITPILTIICITYTSMGGVKAVIWTDTFQFIFTLIGVFAILGIGLSSVSGVSEVWRIASEGGRTHAFDMSPNMYKRNTFWAIQVGLITSCVSRFSVGQKFVQKFLSVRTIGEAKKAIWIMIFGWIVIMLLCSLIGLTIYAKYHDCDPFKANLVERSDQNVIYFVMDVAGFIPGLPGIFLAGLVSSSLSTMSACLNTLAGMIYDDFIKNWLPESPKQEARAANIMKVCVIIVGIMAIGLVFVMEQLGTIYNMIFTIGSILDSPILCLFVLGMLMPWVGKKGALVGGYSSLIFSLWQVGVSQWHLINKRLHFPHLPTSTEGCPYELNHTISTTTYRPPLNPEDEPFFLFRISVLYFTLTGSLFGIIVGVVTSYFAKEMDPASVNPDYISPLLHRFLPKKKYTEVPLKDIHMHLHSFFHASISLFVKKMDTFTTESSFTYGIKQLTFGWTDYVLFVGLLGVSLLIGIYFGFFSKQDSAKEYLFGGKTMSYLPVAMSMLASLLSGITFLGIPTEVYFHGAYYSLTGIPAIICCTVTAYIFMPIFYDLQVASSYEYLELRFSKNIRSLASFLYVISLMLYIPIVIYVPALAFSQVTGYSVHVITPIFSLVCITYTTMGGVKAVVWTDTIQLFFTIGGLFTVLTMGVMAVGGFSEVWRISKEGGRLDIFDMNPSPFIRTTFWSMTIGTFFGNISRFTIGQKFVQRFLSIEKEADIKKAVFFMGCGWVSLQLCCVVTGLIVYSKYHDCDPLTAKLVNRDDQTLPYYVMDVAKNIPGLSGVFLAGLVSSALSTMSASLNSLSGIIYEDFIDQWIQESPRKDAKSANIMKVTSFIIGLITIAMIFVIEHLGTIFEMANSLSTVVDGPLLGLFILGMFMPWVGKKGAISGGCSSIAVMSWIVGGTQWHIYNKRIQQAHLPTSIENCPFPLNNTLLQSTTPSPLSPEDEPMLIFKLSFLYLILTGTLTTVIVGSIISLIISESDSSKVDPRHIAPFLRRFLPKKQYVEVSLKEIQQENNQK
;
A
#
# COMPACT_ATOMS: atom_id res chain seq x y z
N MET A 1 -18.62 -25.92 -31.02
CA MET A 1 -17.32 -25.50 -30.48
C MET A 1 -16.26 -26.42 -31.06
N LEU A 2 -15.45 -25.97 -32.01
CA LEU A 2 -14.24 -26.70 -32.39
C LEU A 2 -13.24 -26.55 -31.23
N GLU A 3 -12.83 -27.65 -30.61
CA GLU A 3 -11.75 -27.65 -29.63
C GLU A 3 -10.44 -27.28 -30.35
N LEU A 4 -10.09 -25.99 -30.34
CA LEU A 4 -8.81 -25.46 -30.84
C LEU A 4 -7.68 -25.87 -29.88
N THR A 5 -7.36 -27.15 -29.86
CA THR A 5 -6.34 -27.76 -29.00
C THR A 5 -5.06 -28.03 -29.77
N PHE A 6 -3.94 -28.08 -29.05
CA PHE A 6 -2.65 -28.46 -29.62
C PHE A 6 -2.64 -29.87 -30.17
N HIS A 7 -2.08 -30.03 -31.37
CA HIS A 7 -1.72 -31.33 -31.90
C HIS A 7 -0.42 -31.82 -31.24
N TRP A 8 -0.17 -33.14 -31.19
CA TRP A 8 1.02 -33.70 -30.54
C TRP A 8 2.33 -33.15 -31.13
N THR A 9 2.34 -32.79 -32.41
CA THR A 9 3.47 -32.14 -33.10
C THR A 9 3.79 -30.76 -32.54
N ASP A 10 2.78 -29.99 -32.10
CA ASP A 10 2.98 -28.66 -31.49
C ASP A 10 3.72 -28.80 -30.16
N TYR A 11 3.36 -29.80 -29.36
CA TYR A 11 4.06 -30.14 -28.10
C TYR A 11 5.51 -30.56 -28.35
N VAL A 12 5.79 -31.31 -29.41
CA VAL A 12 7.15 -31.73 -29.76
C VAL A 12 8.01 -30.54 -30.17
N VAL A 13 7.52 -29.65 -31.02
CA VAL A 13 8.23 -28.42 -31.42
C VAL A 13 8.55 -27.55 -30.20
N PHE A 14 7.56 -27.38 -29.32
CA PHE A 14 7.71 -26.63 -28.08
C PHE A 14 8.76 -27.26 -27.14
N GLY A 15 8.71 -28.58 -26.95
CA GLY A 15 9.64 -29.32 -26.12
C GLY A 15 11.08 -29.29 -26.63
N ILE A 16 11.28 -29.40 -27.96
CA ILE A 16 12.60 -29.30 -28.60
C ILE A 16 13.23 -27.93 -28.32
N LEU A 17 12.46 -26.85 -28.45
CA LEU A 17 12.95 -25.50 -28.21
C LEU A 17 13.39 -25.26 -26.76
N LEU A 18 12.59 -25.72 -25.79
CA LEU A 18 12.95 -25.66 -24.37
C LEU A 18 14.18 -26.52 -24.06
N GLY A 19 14.27 -27.70 -24.68
CA GLY A 19 15.42 -28.60 -24.58
C GLY A 19 16.71 -27.95 -25.09
N ILE A 20 16.69 -27.33 -26.28
CA ILE A 20 17.86 -26.65 -26.85
C ILE A 20 18.28 -25.46 -25.98
N SER A 21 17.32 -24.68 -25.46
CA SER A 21 17.61 -23.57 -24.55
C SER A 21 18.31 -24.05 -23.27
N LEU A 22 17.87 -25.18 -22.72
CA LEU A 22 18.50 -25.81 -21.56
C LEU A 22 19.91 -26.31 -21.89
N VAL A 23 20.10 -26.98 -23.04
CA VAL A 23 21.41 -27.49 -23.49
C VAL A 23 22.42 -26.37 -23.66
N ILE A 24 22.04 -25.23 -24.24
CA ILE A 24 22.92 -24.05 -24.38
C ILE A 24 23.40 -23.57 -23.01
N GLY A 25 22.50 -23.44 -22.03
CA GLY A 25 22.89 -22.99 -20.69
C GLY A 25 23.74 -24.01 -19.92
N VAL A 26 23.42 -25.30 -20.02
CA VAL A 26 24.22 -26.38 -19.42
C VAL A 26 25.61 -26.43 -20.06
N TYR A 27 25.72 -26.27 -21.39
CA TYR A 27 26.98 -26.21 -22.10
C TYR A 27 27.87 -25.08 -21.57
N PHE A 28 27.36 -23.85 -21.49
CA PHE A 28 28.12 -22.73 -20.95
C PHE A 28 28.41 -22.85 -19.45
N GLY A 29 27.59 -23.59 -18.69
CA GLY A 29 27.84 -23.85 -17.27
C GLY A 29 28.98 -24.84 -17.00
N PHE A 30 29.14 -25.87 -17.83
CA PHE A 30 30.19 -26.89 -17.65
C PHE A 30 31.49 -26.57 -18.42
N PHE A 31 31.39 -25.99 -19.63
CA PHE A 31 32.55 -25.81 -20.52
C PHE A 31 33.16 -24.40 -20.50
N SER A 32 32.41 -23.38 -20.09
CA SER A 32 32.93 -22.01 -19.93
C SER A 32 33.03 -21.68 -18.43
N LYS A 33 34.15 -21.99 -17.78
CA LYS A 33 34.39 -21.75 -16.32
C LYS A 33 33.88 -20.38 -15.87
N GLN A 34 32.78 -20.34 -15.09
CA GLN A 34 32.15 -19.10 -14.60
C GLN A 34 32.44 -18.83 -13.13
N ASP A 35 33.72 -18.93 -12.76
CA ASP A 35 34.14 -18.92 -11.36
C ASP A 35 34.37 -17.50 -10.80
N THR A 36 34.21 -16.45 -11.62
CA THR A 36 34.41 -15.06 -11.21
C THR A 36 33.19 -14.19 -11.48
N THR A 37 33.00 -13.13 -10.68
CA THR A 37 31.91 -12.16 -10.85
C THR A 37 31.95 -11.47 -12.21
N ASN A 38 33.14 -11.15 -12.71
CA ASN A 38 33.31 -10.52 -14.03
C ASN A 38 32.93 -11.47 -15.17
N GLU A 39 33.22 -12.77 -15.02
CA GLU A 39 32.82 -13.77 -16.01
C GLU A 39 31.30 -14.03 -15.98
N TYR A 40 30.72 -14.13 -14.79
CA TYR A 40 29.29 -14.41 -14.60
C TYR A 40 28.41 -13.23 -15.03
N LEU A 41 28.77 -11.98 -14.69
CA LEU A 41 27.95 -10.81 -14.98
C LEU A 41 28.28 -10.13 -16.32
N TYR A 42 29.53 -10.18 -16.80
CA TYR A 42 29.97 -9.43 -18.00
C TYR A 42 30.54 -10.31 -19.11
N GLY A 43 30.59 -11.63 -18.91
CA GLY A 43 31.16 -12.55 -19.90
C GLY A 43 32.63 -12.26 -20.20
N GLY A 44 33.35 -11.71 -19.23
CA GLY A 44 34.75 -11.34 -19.36
C GLY A 44 35.01 -10.14 -20.28
N LYS A 45 33.97 -9.36 -20.63
CA LYS A 45 34.02 -8.19 -21.51
C LYS A 45 34.59 -8.47 -22.91
N LYS A 46 34.40 -9.70 -23.40
CA LYS A 46 34.94 -10.19 -24.68
C LYS A 46 33.85 -10.61 -25.67
N MET A 47 32.59 -10.27 -25.41
CA MET A 47 31.47 -10.66 -26.27
C MET A 47 31.50 -9.92 -27.61
N GLY A 48 31.10 -10.60 -28.68
CA GLY A 48 30.93 -9.99 -30.00
C GLY A 48 29.74 -9.03 -30.02
N TYR A 49 29.84 -7.94 -30.81
CA TYR A 49 28.80 -6.92 -30.88
C TYR A 49 27.47 -7.43 -31.47
N PHE A 50 27.51 -8.43 -32.37
CA PHE A 50 26.31 -8.97 -33.03
C PHE A 50 25.43 -9.80 -32.07
N PRO A 51 25.93 -10.84 -31.36
CA PRO A 51 25.14 -11.54 -30.35
C PRO A 51 24.61 -10.61 -29.26
N VAL A 52 25.41 -9.61 -28.84
CA VAL A 52 24.96 -8.60 -27.88
C VAL A 52 23.82 -7.76 -28.46
N ALA A 53 23.90 -7.33 -29.72
CA ALA A 53 22.82 -6.58 -30.37
C ALA A 53 21.51 -7.39 -30.47
N VAL A 54 21.59 -8.65 -30.85
CA VAL A 54 20.42 -9.55 -30.92
C VAL A 54 19.86 -9.81 -29.52
N SER A 55 20.71 -10.01 -28.53
CA SER A 55 20.31 -10.20 -27.14
C SER A 55 19.71 -8.95 -26.51
N LEU A 56 20.20 -7.75 -26.86
CA LEU A 56 19.59 -6.47 -26.50
C LEU A 56 18.20 -6.33 -27.13
N LEU A 57 18.07 -6.71 -28.41
CA LEU A 57 16.82 -6.71 -29.15
C LEU A 57 15.80 -7.68 -28.54
N SER A 58 16.22 -8.91 -28.24
CA SER A 58 15.38 -9.94 -27.61
C SER A 58 14.92 -9.55 -26.20
N SER A 59 15.80 -8.95 -25.38
CA SER A 59 15.41 -8.45 -24.05
C SER A 59 14.52 -7.19 -24.08
N PHE A 60 14.44 -6.54 -25.24
CA PHE A 60 13.47 -5.48 -25.47
C PHE A 60 12.14 -6.06 -25.97
N LEU A 61 12.20 -7.09 -26.81
CA LEU A 61 11.07 -7.83 -27.36
C LEU A 61 10.66 -8.98 -26.45
N SER A 62 9.88 -8.69 -25.41
CA SER A 62 9.23 -9.75 -24.62
C SER A 62 7.97 -10.29 -25.31
N GLY A 63 7.41 -11.41 -24.80
CA GLY A 63 6.15 -11.96 -25.31
C GLY A 63 4.97 -10.99 -25.23
N ILE A 64 5.12 -9.95 -24.41
CA ILE A 64 4.21 -8.80 -24.34
C ILE A 64 4.16 -8.06 -25.68
N THR A 65 5.27 -7.88 -26.39
CA THR A 65 5.27 -7.17 -27.67
C THR A 65 4.44 -7.95 -28.70
N PHE A 66 4.53 -9.28 -28.69
CA PHE A 66 3.83 -10.14 -29.64
C PHE A 66 2.34 -10.31 -29.35
N LEU A 67 1.89 -10.21 -28.09
CA LEU A 67 0.46 -10.24 -27.76
C LEU A 67 -0.16 -8.84 -27.64
N GLY A 68 0.53 -7.93 -26.96
CA GLY A 68 0.02 -6.62 -26.59
C GLY A 68 -0.02 -5.63 -27.75
N LEU A 69 1.00 -5.60 -28.63
CA LEU A 69 1.01 -4.63 -29.72
C LEU A 69 -0.03 -4.93 -30.80
N PRO A 70 -0.18 -6.17 -31.32
CA PRO A 70 -1.25 -6.46 -32.26
C PRO A 70 -2.65 -6.18 -31.68
N ALA A 71 -2.87 -6.46 -30.38
CA ALA A 71 -4.11 -6.12 -29.68
C ALA A 71 -4.34 -4.60 -29.58
N GLU A 72 -3.31 -3.82 -29.29
CA GLU A 72 -3.40 -2.34 -29.26
C GLU A 72 -3.76 -1.78 -30.65
N ILE A 73 -3.17 -2.32 -31.73
CA ILE A 73 -3.46 -1.89 -33.11
C ILE A 73 -4.89 -2.28 -33.51
N TYR A 74 -5.36 -3.46 -33.10
CA TYR A 74 -6.74 -3.90 -33.31
C TYR A 74 -7.76 -2.94 -32.66
N LEU A 75 -7.49 -2.49 -31.42
CA LEU A 75 -8.41 -1.67 -30.62
C LEU A 75 -8.29 -0.16 -30.88
N TYR A 76 -7.09 0.35 -31.12
CA TYR A 76 -6.76 1.80 -31.12
C TYR A 76 -6.10 2.30 -32.41
N GLY A 77 -5.84 1.43 -33.39
CA GLY A 77 -5.31 1.81 -34.69
C GLY A 77 -3.81 2.06 -34.73
N THR A 78 -3.32 2.58 -35.86
CA THR A 78 -1.89 2.65 -36.20
C THR A 78 -1.10 3.79 -35.56
N SER A 79 -1.69 4.62 -34.70
CA SER A 79 -1.01 5.78 -34.09
C SER A 79 0.32 5.41 -33.41
N TYR A 80 0.37 4.26 -32.74
CA TYR A 80 1.56 3.76 -32.04
C TYR A 80 2.75 3.47 -32.96
N THR A 81 2.53 3.29 -34.27
CA THR A 81 3.62 3.10 -35.25
C THR A 81 4.59 4.28 -35.26
N THR A 82 4.15 5.49 -34.92
CA THR A 82 5.00 6.69 -34.84
C THR A 82 6.13 6.60 -33.78
N ALA A 83 6.10 5.58 -32.92
CA ALA A 83 7.12 5.25 -31.94
C ALA A 83 8.56 5.17 -32.50
N PHE A 84 8.74 4.85 -33.79
CA PHE A 84 10.08 4.76 -34.40
C PHE A 84 10.88 6.06 -34.32
N ILE A 85 10.22 7.23 -34.31
CA ILE A 85 10.91 8.52 -34.20
C ILE A 85 11.50 8.66 -32.78
N GLY A 86 10.70 8.36 -31.76
CA GLY A 86 11.14 8.35 -30.36
C GLY A 86 12.29 7.38 -30.14
N ALA A 87 12.24 6.20 -30.77
CA ALA A 87 13.33 5.21 -30.76
C ALA A 87 14.67 5.78 -31.20
N LEU A 88 14.68 6.48 -32.34
CA LEU A 88 15.88 7.10 -32.91
C LEU A 88 16.43 8.18 -31.97
N ILE A 89 15.55 9.02 -31.42
CA ILE A 89 15.94 10.09 -30.49
C ILE A 89 16.53 9.48 -29.20
N THR A 90 15.90 8.46 -28.63
CA THR A 90 16.44 7.77 -27.44
C THR A 90 17.83 7.18 -27.74
N GLY A 91 18.02 6.55 -28.90
CA GLY A 91 19.33 6.01 -29.29
C GLY A 91 20.43 7.07 -29.31
N ILE A 92 20.15 8.24 -29.88
CA ILE A 92 21.07 9.37 -29.92
C ILE A 92 21.37 9.85 -28.49
N ILE A 93 20.35 10.01 -27.64
CA ILE A 93 20.51 10.39 -26.24
C ILE A 93 21.40 9.38 -25.50
N THR A 94 21.16 8.08 -25.64
CA THR A 94 21.97 7.03 -24.99
C THR A 94 23.43 7.13 -25.41
N ILE A 95 23.71 7.23 -26.73
CA ILE A 95 25.07 7.21 -27.29
C ILE A 95 25.90 8.41 -26.84
N TYR A 96 25.31 9.60 -26.78
CA TYR A 96 26.05 10.85 -26.52
C TYR A 96 25.98 11.31 -25.06
N VAL A 97 24.89 11.03 -24.35
CA VAL A 97 24.67 11.54 -22.98
C VAL A 97 25.16 10.55 -21.92
N PHE A 98 24.68 9.31 -21.98
CA PHE A 98 24.80 8.33 -20.89
C PHE A 98 25.96 7.33 -21.10
N LEU A 99 26.07 6.74 -22.30
CA LEU A 99 27.01 5.66 -22.61
C LEU A 99 28.49 6.00 -22.33
N PRO A 100 29.00 7.21 -22.62
CA PRO A 100 30.40 7.55 -22.37
C PRO A 100 30.80 7.45 -20.88
N ILE A 101 29.87 7.76 -19.97
CA ILE A 101 30.12 7.76 -18.52
C ILE A 101 30.28 6.31 -18.04
N PHE A 102 29.37 5.42 -18.43
CA PHE A 102 29.44 4.01 -18.03
C PHE A 102 30.69 3.29 -18.56
N PHE A 103 31.08 3.57 -19.81
CA PHE A 103 32.32 3.02 -20.37
C PHE A 103 33.59 3.57 -19.72
N LYS A 104 33.56 4.81 -19.21
CA LYS A 104 34.70 5.41 -18.51
C LYS A 104 34.84 4.87 -17.08
N LEU A 105 33.74 4.69 -16.36
CA LEU A 105 33.75 4.28 -14.95
C LEU A 105 33.84 2.75 -14.74
N GLN A 106 33.42 1.93 -15.70
CA GLN A 106 33.57 0.46 -15.67
C GLN A 106 32.99 -0.22 -14.40
N LEU A 107 31.92 0.34 -13.83
CA LEU A 107 31.28 -0.11 -12.59
C LEU A 107 30.57 -1.46 -12.76
N SER A 108 30.51 -2.26 -11.69
CA SER A 108 29.80 -3.55 -11.69
C SER A 108 28.28 -3.40 -11.48
N CYS A 109 27.85 -2.28 -10.89
CA CYS A 109 26.45 -1.91 -10.73
C CYS A 109 26.25 -0.45 -11.16
N THR A 110 25.21 -0.17 -11.95
CA THR A 110 24.90 1.19 -12.43
C THR A 110 24.58 2.13 -11.25
N ASN A 111 24.00 1.62 -10.17
CA ASN A 111 23.67 2.43 -8.98
C ASN A 111 24.92 2.88 -8.20
N GLU A 112 26.08 2.24 -8.40
CA GLU A 112 27.35 2.67 -7.81
C GLU A 112 27.77 4.07 -8.29
N TYR A 113 27.37 4.47 -9.51
CA TYR A 113 27.55 5.83 -10.02
C TYR A 113 26.93 6.88 -9.08
N LEU A 114 25.75 6.59 -8.52
CA LEU A 114 25.04 7.53 -7.64
C LEU A 114 25.75 7.67 -6.28
N GLU A 115 26.48 6.65 -5.84
CA GLU A 115 27.33 6.75 -4.65
C GLU A 115 28.54 7.64 -4.90
N LEU A 116 29.20 7.49 -6.06
CA LEU A 116 30.32 8.33 -6.46
C LEU A 116 29.92 9.80 -6.64
N ARG A 117 28.73 10.04 -7.21
CA ARG A 117 28.23 11.39 -7.50
C ARG A 117 27.61 12.09 -6.28
N PHE A 118 26.93 11.35 -5.41
CA PHE A 118 26.17 11.90 -4.29
C PHE A 118 26.51 11.24 -2.95
N SER A 119 25.94 10.06 -2.67
CA SER A 119 26.14 9.36 -1.40
C SER A 119 25.62 7.90 -1.46
N LYS A 120 26.03 7.10 -0.46
CA LYS A 120 25.52 5.74 -0.23
C LYS A 120 24.00 5.68 -0.08
N ASP A 121 23.37 6.73 0.45
CA ASP A 121 21.92 6.76 0.65
C ASP A 121 21.16 6.90 -0.67
N VAL A 122 21.70 7.68 -1.61
CA VAL A 122 21.11 7.81 -2.97
C VAL A 122 21.23 6.50 -3.73
N ARG A 123 22.37 5.80 -3.60
CA ARG A 123 22.54 4.44 -4.14
C ARG A 123 21.49 3.47 -3.59
N LYS A 124 21.31 3.42 -2.26
CA LYS A 124 20.32 2.53 -1.62
C LYS A 124 18.89 2.80 -2.10
N LEU A 125 18.49 4.07 -2.23
CA LEU A 125 17.18 4.45 -2.76
C LEU A 125 16.97 3.89 -4.17
N SER A 126 17.92 4.15 -5.07
CA SER A 126 17.85 3.67 -6.46
C SER A 126 17.84 2.13 -6.53
N SER A 127 18.72 1.46 -5.77
CA SER A 127 18.80 0.00 -5.75
C SER A 127 17.52 -0.66 -5.21
N MET A 128 16.90 -0.11 -4.16
CA MET A 128 15.64 -0.63 -3.63
C MET A 128 14.47 -0.46 -4.60
N THR A 129 14.32 0.72 -5.20
CA THR A 129 13.28 0.97 -6.20
C THR A 129 13.46 0.05 -7.41
N TYR A 130 14.70 -0.14 -7.87
CA TYR A 130 15.00 -1.01 -9.00
C TYR A 130 14.74 -2.49 -8.68
N LEU A 131 15.11 -2.96 -7.48
CA LEU A 131 14.91 -4.35 -7.05
C LEU A 131 13.42 -4.73 -7.04
N ILE A 132 12.59 -3.94 -6.34
CA ILE A 132 11.15 -4.18 -6.23
C ILE A 132 10.51 -4.16 -7.62
N GLY A 133 10.92 -3.18 -8.43
CA GLY A 133 10.37 -3.00 -9.75
C GLY A 133 10.69 -4.11 -10.73
N LEU A 134 11.95 -4.54 -10.74
CA LEU A 134 12.39 -5.61 -11.62
C LEU A 134 11.81 -6.97 -11.20
N LEU A 135 11.58 -7.20 -9.90
CA LEU A 135 10.87 -8.38 -9.42
C LEU A 135 9.41 -8.42 -9.90
N ALA A 136 8.67 -7.32 -9.75
CA ALA A 136 7.28 -7.22 -10.23
C ALA A 136 7.19 -7.42 -11.75
N LEU A 137 8.12 -6.80 -12.51
CA LEU A 137 8.19 -6.98 -13.96
C LEU A 137 8.48 -8.44 -14.35
N THR A 138 9.33 -9.14 -13.59
CA THR A 138 9.65 -10.55 -13.84
C THR A 138 8.41 -11.44 -13.70
N SER A 139 7.56 -11.18 -12.72
CA SER A 139 6.28 -11.90 -12.55
C SER A 139 5.30 -11.67 -13.70
N ILE A 140 5.21 -10.45 -14.24
CA ILE A 140 4.40 -10.16 -15.43
C ILE A 140 4.94 -10.93 -16.65
N ILE A 141 6.27 -10.94 -16.83
CA ILE A 141 6.93 -11.64 -17.94
C ILE A 141 6.69 -13.15 -17.86
N ILE A 142 6.58 -13.74 -16.66
CA ILE A 142 6.24 -15.16 -16.45
C ILE A 142 4.77 -15.43 -16.78
N TYR A 143 3.87 -14.53 -16.37
CA TYR A 143 2.43 -14.68 -16.57
C TYR A 143 2.05 -14.73 -18.06
N VAL A 144 2.64 -13.85 -18.88
CA VAL A 144 2.32 -13.72 -20.32
C VAL A 144 2.41 -15.03 -21.11
N PRO A 145 3.55 -15.77 -21.11
CA PRO A 145 3.67 -17.05 -21.81
C PRO A 145 2.82 -18.16 -21.16
N ALA A 146 2.61 -18.12 -19.84
CA ALA A 146 1.78 -19.09 -19.15
C ALA A 146 0.28 -18.95 -19.52
N LEU A 147 -0.19 -17.71 -19.69
CA LEU A 147 -1.54 -17.41 -20.20
C LEU A 147 -1.73 -17.93 -21.63
N ALA A 148 -0.78 -17.62 -22.52
CA ALA A 148 -0.84 -18.05 -23.91
C ALA A 148 -0.84 -19.58 -24.05
N PHE A 149 -0.06 -20.28 -23.20
CA PHE A 149 -0.02 -21.74 -23.19
C PHE A 149 -1.26 -22.37 -22.54
N SER A 150 -1.84 -21.72 -21.52
CA SER A 150 -3.09 -22.18 -20.88
C SER A 150 -4.26 -22.20 -21.88
N GLN A 151 -4.35 -21.22 -22.77
CA GLN A 151 -5.45 -21.09 -23.74
C GLN A 151 -5.53 -22.24 -24.75
N VAL A 152 -4.40 -22.80 -25.14
CA VAL A 152 -4.31 -23.82 -26.18
C VAL A 152 -4.22 -25.25 -25.63
N THR A 153 -3.84 -25.39 -24.35
CA THR A 153 -3.68 -26.69 -23.69
C THR A 153 -4.77 -27.03 -22.69
N GLY A 154 -5.53 -26.03 -22.21
CA GLY A 154 -6.53 -26.21 -21.15
C GLY A 154 -5.93 -26.45 -19.75
N TYR A 155 -4.60 -26.48 -19.61
CA TYR A 155 -3.96 -26.52 -18.29
C TYR A 155 -4.02 -25.16 -17.60
N SER A 156 -4.06 -25.17 -16.26
CA SER A 156 -4.08 -23.93 -15.48
C SER A 156 -2.76 -23.17 -15.61
N VAL A 157 -2.85 -21.83 -15.65
CA VAL A 157 -1.70 -20.92 -15.64
C VAL A 157 -0.74 -21.24 -14.46
N HIS A 158 -1.29 -21.67 -13.32
CA HIS A 158 -0.54 -22.06 -12.14
C HIS A 158 0.28 -23.34 -12.29
N ALA A 159 -0.12 -24.28 -13.16
CA ALA A 159 0.65 -25.49 -13.43
C ALA A 159 1.80 -25.21 -14.40
N ILE A 160 1.57 -24.36 -15.40
CA ILE A 160 2.55 -24.02 -16.45
C ILE A 160 3.65 -23.08 -15.92
N THR A 161 3.27 -22.16 -15.05
CA THR A 161 4.16 -21.12 -14.48
C THR A 161 5.42 -21.71 -13.83
N PRO A 162 5.34 -22.69 -12.90
CA PRO A 162 6.52 -23.33 -12.32
C PRO A 162 7.41 -24.02 -13.35
N ILE A 163 6.82 -24.69 -14.35
CA ILE A 163 7.57 -25.45 -15.37
C ILE A 163 8.47 -24.52 -16.18
N LEU A 164 7.91 -23.43 -16.72
CA LEU A 164 8.67 -22.44 -17.50
C LEU A 164 9.74 -21.74 -16.65
N THR A 165 9.40 -21.45 -15.38
CA THR A 165 10.30 -20.74 -14.48
C THR A 165 11.48 -21.62 -14.05
N ILE A 166 11.26 -22.90 -13.75
CA ILE A 166 12.31 -23.86 -13.38
C ILE A 166 13.34 -23.99 -14.50
N ILE A 167 12.90 -24.17 -15.75
CA ILE A 167 13.81 -24.28 -16.91
C ILE A 167 14.69 -23.03 -17.02
N CYS A 168 14.09 -21.84 -16.84
CA CYS A 168 14.83 -20.58 -16.88
C CYS A 168 15.82 -20.41 -15.74
N ILE A 169 15.43 -20.77 -14.52
CA ILE A 169 16.31 -20.74 -13.34
C ILE A 169 17.52 -21.64 -13.60
N THR A 170 17.32 -22.85 -14.13
CA THR A 170 18.39 -23.81 -14.38
C THR A 170 19.43 -23.26 -15.36
N TYR A 171 19.02 -22.84 -16.56
CA TYR A 171 20.00 -22.38 -17.56
C TYR A 171 20.64 -21.03 -17.18
N THR A 172 19.92 -20.16 -16.45
CA THR A 172 20.43 -18.86 -16.00
C THR A 172 21.44 -19.00 -14.86
N SER A 173 21.12 -19.81 -13.84
CA SER A 173 22.00 -20.03 -12.69
C SER A 173 23.28 -20.78 -13.08
N MET A 174 23.21 -21.71 -14.04
CA MET A 174 24.40 -22.45 -14.48
C MET A 174 25.28 -21.62 -15.41
N GLY A 175 24.69 -20.85 -16.33
CA GLY A 175 25.40 -20.29 -17.48
C GLY A 175 25.64 -18.77 -17.49
N GLY A 176 25.15 -18.01 -16.51
CA GLY A 176 25.40 -16.56 -16.37
C GLY A 176 25.12 -15.74 -17.65
N VAL A 177 25.71 -14.54 -17.76
CA VAL A 177 25.39 -13.63 -18.88
C VAL A 177 25.75 -14.17 -20.27
N LYS A 178 26.78 -15.03 -20.36
CA LYS A 178 27.18 -15.65 -21.65
C LYS A 178 26.11 -16.58 -22.17
N ALA A 179 25.59 -17.46 -21.30
CA ALA A 179 24.48 -18.32 -21.68
C ALA A 179 23.27 -17.49 -22.04
N VAL A 180 22.92 -16.48 -21.22
CA VAL A 180 21.79 -15.58 -21.49
C VAL A 180 21.90 -14.96 -22.88
N ILE A 181 23.05 -14.40 -23.27
CA ILE A 181 23.21 -13.77 -24.60
C ILE A 181 23.05 -14.79 -25.75
N TRP A 182 23.57 -16.01 -25.59
CA TRP A 182 23.46 -17.04 -26.63
C TRP A 182 22.07 -17.68 -26.69
N THR A 183 21.42 -17.92 -25.56
CA THR A 183 20.02 -18.36 -25.51
C THR A 183 19.12 -17.30 -26.11
N ASP A 184 19.35 -16.02 -25.82
CA ASP A 184 18.60 -14.91 -26.42
C ASP A 184 18.75 -14.88 -27.94
N THR A 185 19.99 -15.08 -28.43
CA THR A 185 20.28 -15.07 -29.87
C THR A 185 19.55 -16.21 -30.59
N PHE A 186 19.54 -17.40 -30.00
CA PHE A 186 18.81 -18.55 -30.52
C PHE A 186 17.29 -18.33 -30.47
N GLN A 187 16.78 -17.88 -29.32
CA GLN A 187 15.36 -17.63 -29.08
C GLN A 187 14.79 -16.58 -30.04
N PHE A 188 15.54 -15.51 -30.32
CA PHE A 188 15.13 -14.47 -31.26
C PHE A 188 14.91 -15.00 -32.68
N ILE A 189 15.76 -15.90 -33.17
CA ILE A 189 15.62 -16.51 -34.51
C ILE A 189 14.29 -17.27 -34.60
N PHE A 190 13.96 -18.07 -33.58
CA PHE A 190 12.70 -18.82 -33.53
C PHE A 190 11.48 -17.91 -33.47
N THR A 191 11.55 -16.86 -32.65
CA THR A 191 10.50 -15.83 -32.61
C THR A 191 10.27 -15.20 -33.98
N LEU A 192 11.35 -14.88 -34.71
CA LEU A 192 11.27 -14.29 -36.05
C LEU A 192 10.54 -15.23 -37.03
N ILE A 193 10.90 -16.52 -37.02
CA ILE A 193 10.27 -17.55 -37.87
C ILE A 193 8.76 -17.63 -37.58
N GLY A 194 8.37 -17.67 -36.30
CA GLY A 194 6.96 -17.73 -35.91
C GLY A 194 6.17 -16.50 -36.37
N VAL A 195 6.73 -15.30 -36.22
CA VAL A 195 6.11 -14.04 -36.65
C VAL A 195 5.92 -14.00 -38.17
N PHE A 196 6.93 -14.37 -38.94
CA PHE A 196 6.83 -14.39 -40.41
C PHE A 196 5.84 -15.45 -40.90
N ALA A 197 5.81 -16.62 -40.27
CA ALA A 197 4.88 -17.70 -40.61
C ALA A 197 3.41 -17.30 -40.41
N ILE A 198 3.07 -16.76 -39.23
CA ILE A 198 1.70 -16.31 -38.92
C ILE A 198 1.30 -15.12 -39.77
N LEU A 199 2.21 -14.17 -40.02
CA LEU A 199 1.93 -13.04 -40.88
C LEU A 199 1.66 -13.50 -42.33
N GLY A 200 2.46 -14.41 -42.88
CA GLY A 200 2.29 -14.90 -44.25
C GLY A 200 0.94 -15.58 -44.46
N ILE A 201 0.54 -16.48 -43.55
CA ILE A 201 -0.73 -17.20 -43.66
C ILE A 201 -1.90 -16.27 -43.31
N GLY A 202 -1.72 -15.40 -42.32
CA GLY A 202 -2.68 -14.36 -41.98
C GLY A 202 -3.03 -13.49 -43.18
N LEU A 203 -2.03 -12.98 -43.90
CA LEU A 203 -2.24 -12.18 -45.11
C LEU A 203 -2.93 -12.98 -46.22
N SER A 204 -2.60 -14.26 -46.38
CA SER A 204 -3.27 -15.13 -47.35
C SER A 204 -4.76 -15.34 -47.02
N SER A 205 -5.12 -15.32 -45.74
CA SER A 205 -6.52 -15.50 -45.29
C SER A 205 -7.43 -14.29 -45.59
N VAL A 206 -6.85 -13.12 -45.88
CA VAL A 206 -7.55 -11.85 -46.15
C VAL A 206 -7.25 -11.33 -47.56
N SER A 207 -6.85 -12.20 -48.50
CA SER A 207 -6.55 -11.83 -49.90
C SER A 207 -5.42 -10.80 -50.09
N GLY A 208 -4.48 -10.70 -49.14
CA GLY A 208 -3.25 -9.90 -49.26
C GLY A 208 -3.27 -8.54 -48.54
N VAL A 209 -2.12 -7.86 -48.55
CA VAL A 209 -1.88 -6.61 -47.79
C VAL A 209 -2.77 -5.46 -48.25
N SER A 210 -3.08 -5.37 -49.55
CA SER A 210 -3.93 -4.31 -50.11
C SER A 210 -5.34 -4.35 -49.54
N GLU A 211 -5.89 -5.54 -49.37
CA GLU A 211 -7.25 -5.72 -48.85
C GLU A 211 -7.31 -5.49 -47.34
N VAL A 212 -6.28 -5.97 -46.61
CA VAL A 212 -6.09 -5.62 -45.19
C VAL A 212 -6.04 -4.11 -45.00
N TRP A 213 -5.32 -3.39 -45.87
CA TRP A 213 -5.23 -1.93 -45.80
C TRP A 213 -6.57 -1.25 -46.14
N ARG A 214 -7.31 -1.74 -47.14
CA ARG A 214 -8.64 -1.24 -47.52
C ARG A 214 -9.61 -1.35 -46.35
N ILE A 215 -9.77 -2.55 -45.78
CA ILE A 215 -10.67 -2.81 -44.65
C ILE A 215 -10.24 -2.01 -43.41
N ALA A 216 -8.93 -1.94 -43.13
CA ALA A 216 -8.43 -1.13 -42.03
C ALA A 216 -8.69 0.38 -42.22
N SER A 217 -8.64 0.87 -43.46
CA SER A 217 -8.92 2.27 -43.78
C SER A 217 -10.40 2.59 -43.65
N GLU A 218 -11.28 1.70 -44.10
CA GLU A 218 -12.74 1.81 -43.91
C GLU A 218 -13.11 1.77 -42.41
N GLY A 219 -12.41 0.93 -41.65
CA GLY A 219 -12.53 0.85 -40.19
C GLY A 219 -11.82 1.97 -39.41
N GLY A 220 -11.26 3.00 -40.06
CA GLY A 220 -10.65 4.17 -39.40
C GLY A 220 -9.34 3.90 -38.64
N ARG A 221 -8.65 2.77 -38.90
CA ARG A 221 -7.45 2.33 -38.15
C ARG A 221 -6.11 2.78 -38.77
N THR A 222 -6.13 3.38 -39.96
CA THR A 222 -4.93 3.82 -40.72
C THR A 222 -4.42 5.22 -40.36
N HIS A 223 -5.07 5.93 -39.44
CA HIS A 223 -4.66 7.28 -39.02
C HIS A 223 -3.45 7.24 -38.06
N ALA A 224 -2.23 7.14 -38.60
CA ALA A 224 -1.00 7.07 -37.81
C ALA A 224 -0.61 8.39 -37.11
N PHE A 225 -0.97 9.56 -37.67
CA PHE A 225 -0.53 10.88 -37.17
C PHE A 225 -1.70 11.70 -36.63
N ASP A 226 -2.04 11.52 -35.35
CA ASP A 226 -2.89 12.48 -34.62
C ASP A 226 -2.01 13.58 -33.99
N MET A 227 -1.90 14.71 -34.68
CA MET A 227 -1.09 15.87 -34.26
C MET A 227 -1.73 16.73 -33.17
N SER A 228 -2.86 16.32 -32.60
CA SER A 228 -3.50 17.10 -31.54
C SER A 228 -2.61 17.21 -30.28
N PRO A 229 -2.41 18.41 -29.73
CA PRO A 229 -1.63 18.61 -28.49
C PRO A 229 -2.41 18.18 -27.24
N ASN A 230 -3.54 17.49 -27.40
CA ASN A 230 -4.40 17.10 -26.31
C ASN A 230 -3.76 15.96 -25.51
N MET A 231 -3.37 16.25 -24.27
CA MET A 231 -2.73 15.28 -23.37
C MET A 231 -3.70 14.22 -22.83
N TYR A 232 -5.02 14.44 -22.94
CA TYR A 232 -6.07 13.56 -22.43
C TYR A 232 -6.44 12.42 -23.39
N LYS A 233 -6.04 12.53 -24.66
CA LYS A 233 -6.19 11.44 -25.62
C LYS A 233 -5.14 10.37 -25.35
N ARG A 234 -5.57 9.09 -25.36
CA ARG A 234 -4.70 7.92 -25.09
C ARG A 234 -3.45 7.91 -25.99
N ASN A 235 -3.66 7.99 -27.31
CA ASN A 235 -2.60 7.89 -28.31
C ASN A 235 -2.64 9.12 -29.23
N THR A 236 -1.78 10.12 -28.95
CA THR A 236 -1.46 11.22 -29.87
C THR A 236 -0.01 11.15 -30.28
N PHE A 237 0.36 11.81 -31.38
CA PHE A 237 1.75 11.90 -31.82
C PHE A 237 2.66 12.38 -30.68
N TRP A 238 2.28 13.46 -29.99
CA TRP A 238 3.03 14.01 -28.87
C TRP A 238 3.10 13.08 -27.67
N ALA A 239 2.00 12.39 -27.32
CA ALA A 239 1.98 11.44 -26.22
C ALA A 239 2.95 10.28 -26.45
N ILE A 240 2.96 9.77 -27.68
CA ILE A 240 3.86 8.69 -28.07
C ILE A 240 5.31 9.17 -28.10
N GLN A 241 5.61 10.31 -28.72
CA GLN A 241 7.00 10.80 -28.77
C GLN A 241 7.55 11.09 -27.37
N VAL A 242 6.88 11.93 -26.59
CA VAL A 242 7.40 12.39 -25.30
C VAL A 242 7.38 11.27 -24.26
N GLY A 243 6.30 10.49 -24.21
CA GLY A 243 6.16 9.38 -23.29
C GLY A 243 7.17 8.26 -23.57
N LEU A 244 7.30 7.85 -24.83
CA LEU A 244 8.22 6.79 -25.20
C LEU A 244 9.68 7.23 -25.04
N ILE A 245 10.05 8.46 -25.41
CA ILE A 245 11.43 8.94 -25.21
C ILE A 245 11.80 8.87 -23.72
N THR A 246 10.95 9.34 -22.82
CA THR A 246 11.25 9.35 -21.38
C THR A 246 11.30 7.95 -20.79
N SER A 247 10.29 7.11 -21.05
CA SER A 247 10.29 5.73 -20.58
C SER A 247 11.44 4.91 -21.17
N CYS A 248 11.76 5.08 -22.45
CA CYS A 248 12.87 4.37 -23.08
C CYS A 248 14.21 4.88 -22.56
N VAL A 249 14.41 6.18 -22.30
CA VAL A 249 15.66 6.66 -21.70
C VAL A 249 15.88 6.03 -20.32
N SER A 250 14.85 5.96 -19.48
CA SER A 250 14.92 5.27 -18.19
C SER A 250 15.34 3.80 -18.35
N ARG A 251 14.56 3.04 -19.13
CA ARG A 251 14.76 1.58 -19.25
C ARG A 251 16.02 1.21 -20.01
N PHE A 252 16.34 1.91 -21.09
CA PHE A 252 17.40 1.55 -22.02
C PHE A 252 18.75 2.20 -21.68
N SER A 253 18.75 3.48 -21.30
CA SER A 253 20.01 4.23 -21.12
C SER A 253 20.60 4.02 -19.72
N VAL A 254 19.73 3.90 -18.72
CA VAL A 254 20.12 3.85 -17.30
C VAL A 254 19.87 2.48 -16.69
N GLY A 255 18.92 1.70 -17.23
CA GLY A 255 18.56 0.39 -16.71
C GLY A 255 19.70 -0.62 -16.72
N GLN A 256 19.96 -1.23 -15.55
CA GLN A 256 21.06 -2.18 -15.32
C GLN A 256 21.08 -3.33 -16.35
N LYS A 257 19.91 -3.87 -16.74
CA LYS A 257 19.84 -5.01 -17.67
C LYS A 257 20.41 -4.72 -19.07
N PHE A 258 20.33 -3.46 -19.51
CA PHE A 258 20.88 -3.02 -20.80
C PHE A 258 22.32 -2.54 -20.63
N VAL A 259 22.61 -1.77 -19.59
CA VAL A 259 23.97 -1.29 -19.29
C VAL A 259 24.94 -2.45 -19.11
N GLN A 260 24.54 -3.52 -18.44
CA GLN A 260 25.34 -4.73 -18.27
C GLN A 260 25.70 -5.40 -19.61
N LYS A 261 24.75 -5.43 -20.56
CA LYS A 261 24.99 -5.93 -21.93
C LYS A 261 25.88 -4.97 -22.74
N PHE A 262 25.75 -3.66 -22.57
CA PHE A 262 26.67 -2.69 -23.20
C PHE A 262 28.11 -2.88 -22.72
N LEU A 263 28.31 -3.13 -21.42
CA LEU A 263 29.65 -3.31 -20.84
C LEU A 263 30.26 -4.69 -21.11
N SER A 264 29.51 -5.60 -21.76
CA SER A 264 30.00 -6.94 -22.13
C SER A 264 30.85 -6.94 -23.43
N VAL A 265 30.81 -5.86 -24.22
CA VAL A 265 31.67 -5.68 -25.41
C VAL A 265 32.98 -4.97 -25.06
N ARG A 266 33.99 -5.04 -25.94
CA ARG A 266 35.35 -4.56 -25.64
C ARG A 266 35.47 -3.04 -25.73
N THR A 267 34.77 -2.43 -26.68
CA THR A 267 34.95 -1.00 -26.98
C THR A 267 33.62 -0.25 -27.06
N ILE A 268 33.66 1.05 -26.75
CA ILE A 268 32.49 1.92 -26.91
C ILE A 268 32.03 1.99 -28.37
N GLY A 269 32.93 1.83 -29.35
CA GLY A 269 32.59 1.78 -30.78
C GLY A 269 31.74 0.56 -31.14
N GLU A 270 32.07 -0.61 -30.58
CA GLU A 270 31.26 -1.83 -30.72
C GLU A 270 29.88 -1.69 -30.05
N ALA A 271 29.82 -1.06 -28.87
CA ALA A 271 28.55 -0.81 -28.20
C ALA A 271 27.64 0.12 -29.02
N LYS A 272 28.20 1.19 -29.62
CA LYS A 272 27.47 2.09 -30.52
C LYS A 272 26.88 1.34 -31.72
N LYS A 273 27.64 0.43 -32.34
CA LYS A 273 27.14 -0.42 -33.45
C LYS A 273 26.00 -1.33 -32.97
N ALA A 274 26.14 -1.95 -31.80
CA ALA A 274 25.12 -2.83 -31.25
C ALA A 274 23.80 -2.09 -30.97
N ILE A 275 23.86 -0.86 -30.43
CA ILE A 275 22.69 -0.01 -30.20
C ILE A 275 21.96 0.32 -31.52
N TRP A 276 22.68 0.65 -32.58
CA TRP A 276 22.07 0.93 -33.89
C TRP A 276 21.38 -0.28 -34.50
N ILE A 277 22.01 -1.46 -34.44
CA ILE A 277 21.40 -2.72 -34.90
C ILE A 277 20.12 -3.02 -34.13
N MET A 278 20.15 -2.83 -32.81
CA MET A 278 18.98 -3.03 -31.97
C MET A 278 17.83 -2.07 -32.31
N ILE A 279 18.10 -0.77 -32.51
CA ILE A 279 17.07 0.21 -32.87
C ILE A 279 16.44 -0.14 -34.22
N PHE A 280 17.25 -0.47 -35.22
CA PHE A 280 16.75 -0.90 -36.53
C PHE A 280 15.88 -2.15 -36.41
N GLY A 281 16.35 -3.18 -35.69
CA GLY A 281 15.61 -4.41 -35.47
C GLY A 281 14.28 -4.17 -34.74
N TRP A 282 14.26 -3.27 -33.76
CA TRP A 282 13.05 -2.93 -33.04
C TRP A 282 12.00 -2.28 -33.94
N ILE A 283 12.42 -1.33 -34.79
CA ILE A 283 11.52 -0.67 -35.78
C ILE A 283 10.90 -1.72 -36.71
N VAL A 284 11.70 -2.67 -37.21
CA VAL A 284 11.21 -3.74 -38.09
C VAL A 284 10.16 -4.60 -37.40
N ILE A 285 10.42 -5.07 -36.18
CA ILE A 285 9.46 -5.92 -35.44
C ILE A 285 8.17 -5.17 -35.11
N MET A 286 8.27 -3.89 -34.73
CA MET A 286 7.10 -3.04 -34.48
C MET A 286 6.19 -2.93 -35.70
N LEU A 287 6.77 -2.76 -36.89
CA LEU A 287 6.02 -2.71 -38.15
C LEU A 287 5.35 -4.05 -38.48
N LEU A 288 6.06 -5.17 -38.28
CA LEU A 288 5.52 -6.51 -38.48
C LEU A 288 4.35 -6.81 -37.54
N CYS A 289 4.49 -6.53 -36.25
CA CYS A 289 3.42 -6.70 -35.27
C CYS A 289 2.23 -5.78 -35.56
N SER A 290 2.48 -4.57 -36.08
CA SER A 290 1.40 -3.68 -36.49
C SER A 290 0.61 -4.23 -37.67
N LEU A 291 1.29 -4.82 -38.64
CA LEU A 291 0.65 -5.49 -39.76
C LEU A 291 -0.15 -6.73 -39.32
N ILE A 292 0.35 -7.49 -38.33
CA ILE A 292 -0.40 -8.60 -37.72
C ILE A 292 -1.69 -8.07 -37.08
N GLY A 293 -1.63 -6.99 -36.31
CA GLY A 293 -2.83 -6.39 -35.69
C GLY A 293 -3.87 -5.94 -36.71
N LEU A 294 -3.45 -5.32 -37.81
CA LEU A 294 -4.34 -4.96 -38.93
C LEU A 294 -4.93 -6.19 -39.61
N THR A 295 -4.15 -7.26 -39.76
CA THR A 295 -4.61 -8.52 -40.38
C THR A 295 -5.66 -9.21 -39.50
N ILE A 296 -5.45 -9.24 -38.18
CA ILE A 296 -6.45 -9.74 -37.22
C ILE A 296 -7.73 -8.92 -37.32
N TYR A 297 -7.63 -7.59 -37.40
CA TYR A 297 -8.81 -6.74 -37.58
C TYR A 297 -9.54 -7.04 -38.88
N ALA A 298 -8.82 -7.12 -40.00
CA ALA A 298 -9.43 -7.36 -41.30
C ALA A 298 -10.12 -8.74 -41.38
N LYS A 299 -9.57 -9.76 -40.70
CA LYS A 299 -10.20 -11.08 -40.57
C LYS A 299 -11.48 -11.05 -39.73
N TYR A 300 -11.51 -10.27 -38.65
CA TYR A 300 -12.61 -10.27 -37.67
C TYR A 300 -13.42 -8.97 -37.64
N HIS A 301 -13.42 -8.19 -38.72
CA HIS A 301 -14.11 -6.89 -38.75
C HIS A 301 -15.64 -7.01 -38.57
N ASP A 302 -16.23 -8.09 -39.11
CA ASP A 302 -17.67 -8.39 -39.05
C ASP A 302 -18.09 -9.24 -37.84
N CYS A 303 -17.14 -9.92 -37.19
CA CYS A 303 -17.39 -10.76 -36.03
C CYS A 303 -16.24 -10.62 -35.01
N ASP A 304 -16.37 -9.64 -34.12
CA ASP A 304 -15.42 -9.41 -33.04
C ASP A 304 -15.40 -10.58 -32.03
N PRO A 305 -14.26 -11.29 -31.86
CA PRO A 305 -14.21 -12.48 -31.00
C PRO A 305 -14.46 -12.18 -29.52
N PHE A 306 -14.08 -10.98 -29.07
CA PHE A 306 -14.26 -10.56 -27.68
C PHE A 306 -15.72 -10.23 -27.38
N LYS A 307 -16.39 -9.49 -28.28
CA LYS A 307 -17.83 -9.23 -28.12
C LYS A 307 -18.70 -10.47 -28.33
N ALA A 308 -18.23 -11.43 -29.12
CA ALA A 308 -18.90 -12.71 -29.34
C ALA A 308 -18.72 -13.72 -28.19
N ASN A 309 -18.06 -13.35 -27.07
CA ASN A 309 -17.70 -14.24 -25.96
C ASN A 309 -16.89 -15.48 -26.38
N LEU A 310 -16.13 -15.39 -27.48
CA LEU A 310 -15.21 -16.46 -27.92
C LEU A 310 -13.87 -16.39 -27.17
N VAL A 311 -13.56 -15.24 -26.59
CA VAL A 311 -12.38 -14.98 -25.77
C VAL A 311 -12.73 -14.10 -24.57
N GLU A 312 -12.08 -14.33 -23.44
CA GLU A 312 -12.36 -13.61 -22.19
C GLU A 312 -11.68 -12.22 -22.12
N ARG A 313 -10.56 -12.04 -22.82
CA ARG A 313 -9.80 -10.77 -22.86
C ARG A 313 -9.39 -10.44 -24.29
N SER A 314 -9.29 -9.15 -24.61
CA SER A 314 -8.86 -8.67 -25.94
C SER A 314 -7.44 -9.13 -26.32
N ASP A 315 -6.57 -9.33 -25.33
CA ASP A 315 -5.19 -9.76 -25.53
C ASP A 315 -5.09 -11.22 -26.02
N GLN A 316 -6.19 -12.00 -25.91
CA GLN A 316 -6.28 -13.39 -26.35
C GLN A 316 -6.58 -13.52 -27.85
N ASN A 317 -7.00 -12.42 -28.51
CA ASN A 317 -7.33 -12.40 -29.95
C ASN A 317 -6.20 -12.91 -30.83
N VAL A 318 -4.95 -12.65 -30.43
CA VAL A 318 -3.77 -13.08 -31.20
C VAL A 318 -3.62 -14.60 -31.18
N ILE A 319 -3.82 -15.24 -30.01
CA ILE A 319 -3.74 -16.71 -29.89
C ILE A 319 -4.93 -17.37 -30.59
N TYR A 320 -6.12 -16.80 -30.44
CA TYR A 320 -7.31 -17.25 -31.16
C TYR A 320 -7.11 -17.21 -32.68
N PHE A 321 -6.59 -16.09 -33.21
CA PHE A 321 -6.25 -15.94 -34.63
C PHE A 321 -5.24 -16.98 -35.12
N VAL A 322 -4.21 -17.25 -34.33
CA VAL A 322 -3.19 -18.25 -34.67
C VAL A 322 -3.81 -19.64 -34.76
N MET A 323 -4.66 -20.01 -33.81
CA MET A 323 -5.31 -21.31 -33.84
C MET A 323 -6.34 -21.44 -34.97
N ASP A 324 -7.07 -20.37 -35.27
CA ASP A 324 -8.06 -20.33 -36.36
C ASP A 324 -7.38 -20.44 -37.75
N VAL A 325 -6.31 -19.69 -37.97
CA VAL A 325 -5.68 -19.56 -39.30
C VAL A 325 -4.54 -20.56 -39.53
N ALA A 326 -3.88 -21.05 -38.48
CA ALA A 326 -2.75 -21.99 -38.61
C ALA A 326 -3.04 -23.38 -38.03
N GLY A 327 -4.17 -23.60 -37.35
CA GLY A 327 -4.50 -24.86 -36.68
C GLY A 327 -4.60 -26.07 -37.62
N PHE A 328 -4.83 -25.86 -38.91
CA PHE A 328 -4.87 -26.94 -39.90
C PHE A 328 -3.49 -27.46 -40.32
N ILE A 329 -2.39 -26.76 -39.98
CA ILE A 329 -1.01 -27.18 -40.26
C ILE A 329 -0.37 -27.65 -38.93
N PRO A 330 -0.25 -28.97 -38.70
CA PRO A 330 0.31 -29.48 -37.45
C PRO A 330 1.75 -28.97 -37.23
N GLY A 331 2.02 -28.45 -36.03
CA GLY A 331 3.34 -27.94 -35.63
C GLY A 331 3.52 -26.42 -35.81
N LEU A 332 2.72 -25.77 -36.66
CA LEU A 332 2.86 -24.35 -36.96
C LEU A 332 2.37 -23.43 -35.83
N PRO A 333 1.20 -23.67 -35.20
CA PRO A 333 0.82 -22.98 -33.96
C PRO A 333 1.86 -23.18 -32.85
N GLY A 334 2.45 -24.38 -32.76
CA GLY A 334 3.56 -24.70 -31.87
C GLY A 334 4.80 -23.84 -32.10
N ILE A 335 5.17 -23.55 -33.37
CA ILE A 335 6.31 -22.66 -33.70
C ILE A 335 6.05 -21.22 -33.20
N PHE A 336 4.86 -20.67 -33.45
CA PHE A 336 4.53 -19.32 -32.99
C PHE A 336 4.54 -19.22 -31.47
N LEU A 337 3.87 -20.16 -30.79
CA LEU A 337 3.83 -20.15 -29.33
C LEU A 337 5.22 -20.40 -28.71
N ALA A 338 6.02 -21.29 -29.29
CA ALA A 338 7.40 -21.49 -28.87
C ALA A 338 8.23 -20.21 -29.06
N GLY A 339 8.04 -19.47 -30.14
CA GLY A 339 8.65 -18.15 -30.37
C GLY A 339 8.20 -17.09 -29.35
N LEU A 340 6.93 -17.09 -28.96
CA LEU A 340 6.38 -16.21 -27.94
C LEU A 340 6.96 -16.53 -26.56
N VAL A 341 6.97 -17.79 -26.16
CA VAL A 341 7.57 -18.24 -24.90
C VAL A 341 9.07 -17.94 -24.87
N SER A 342 9.77 -18.15 -25.99
CA SER A 342 11.20 -17.81 -26.16
C SER A 342 11.49 -16.34 -25.87
N SER A 343 10.69 -15.43 -26.42
CA SER A 343 10.85 -14.00 -26.21
C SER A 343 10.67 -13.58 -24.73
N SER A 344 9.74 -14.24 -24.02
CA SER A 344 9.53 -14.04 -22.58
C SER A 344 10.65 -14.65 -21.74
N LEU A 345 11.14 -15.85 -22.09
CA LEU A 345 12.26 -16.51 -21.42
C LEU A 345 13.56 -15.69 -21.53
N SER A 346 13.83 -15.11 -22.70
CA SER A 346 14.96 -14.20 -22.93
C SER A 346 14.93 -12.99 -21.99
N THR A 347 13.76 -12.37 -21.86
CA THR A 347 13.60 -11.21 -20.96
C THR A 347 13.69 -11.64 -19.49
N MET A 348 13.10 -12.79 -19.13
CA MET A 348 13.14 -13.33 -17.77
C MET A 348 14.56 -13.65 -17.31
N SER A 349 15.35 -14.35 -18.12
CA SER A 349 16.73 -14.72 -17.77
C SER A 349 17.63 -13.51 -17.57
N ALA A 350 17.47 -12.47 -18.40
CA ALA A 350 18.16 -11.19 -18.22
C ALA A 350 17.76 -10.49 -16.91
N CYS A 351 16.47 -10.52 -16.53
CA CYS A 351 15.98 -9.97 -15.26
C CYS A 351 16.55 -10.72 -14.05
N LEU A 352 16.51 -12.06 -14.07
CA LEU A 352 17.02 -12.91 -12.99
C LEU A 352 18.53 -12.71 -12.77
N ASN A 353 19.31 -12.65 -13.85
CA ASN A 353 20.75 -12.40 -13.79
C ASN A 353 21.05 -11.00 -13.21
N THR A 354 20.27 -10.00 -13.64
CA THR A 354 20.39 -8.61 -13.15
C THR A 354 20.06 -8.50 -11.66
N LEU A 355 18.97 -9.15 -11.22
CA LEU A 355 18.54 -9.16 -9.81
C LEU A 355 19.58 -9.83 -8.92
N ALA A 356 20.13 -10.96 -9.35
CA ALA A 356 21.19 -11.65 -8.60
C ALA A 356 22.45 -10.78 -8.45
N GLY A 357 22.90 -10.12 -9.52
CA GLY A 357 24.03 -9.20 -9.47
C GLY A 357 23.79 -8.00 -8.54
N MET A 358 22.60 -7.40 -8.61
CA MET A 358 22.22 -6.27 -7.75
C MET A 358 22.13 -6.66 -6.27
N ILE A 359 21.48 -7.79 -5.95
CA ILE A 359 21.39 -8.31 -4.58
C ILE A 359 22.79 -8.53 -4.01
N TYR A 360 23.68 -9.12 -4.81
CA TYR A 360 25.05 -9.37 -4.40
C TYR A 360 25.82 -8.06 -4.17
N ASP A 361 25.93 -7.20 -5.18
CA ASP A 361 26.79 -6.02 -5.15
C ASP A 361 26.30 -4.92 -4.19
N ASP A 362 24.98 -4.74 -4.05
CA ASP A 362 24.41 -3.64 -3.25
C ASP A 362 24.11 -4.03 -1.80
N PHE A 363 23.82 -5.32 -1.52
CA PHE A 363 23.37 -5.77 -0.20
C PHE A 363 24.27 -6.79 0.48
N ILE A 364 24.81 -7.78 -0.25
CA ILE A 364 25.54 -8.90 0.36
C ILE A 364 27.06 -8.65 0.43
N LYS A 365 27.65 -8.05 -0.61
CA LYS A 365 29.11 -7.91 -0.77
C LYS A 365 29.81 -7.30 0.43
N ASN A 366 29.20 -6.30 1.07
CA ASN A 366 29.76 -5.58 2.22
C ASN A 366 29.76 -6.40 3.53
N TRP A 367 29.09 -7.55 3.58
CA TRP A 367 28.95 -8.39 4.78
C TRP A 367 29.86 -9.63 4.77
N LEU A 368 30.61 -9.86 3.67
CA LEU A 368 31.47 -11.02 3.51
C LEU A 368 32.94 -10.67 3.86
N PRO A 369 33.65 -11.52 4.62
CA PRO A 369 35.08 -11.32 4.90
C PRO A 369 35.93 -11.50 3.62
N GLU A 370 36.95 -10.64 3.46
CA GLU A 370 37.87 -10.70 2.32
C GLU A 370 38.67 -12.02 2.36
N SER A 371 38.64 -12.79 1.27
CA SER A 371 39.34 -14.07 1.19
C SER A 371 39.77 -14.38 -0.26
N PRO A 372 40.83 -15.17 -0.48
CA PRO A 372 41.28 -15.52 -1.83
C PRO A 372 40.27 -16.36 -2.64
N LYS A 373 39.25 -16.95 -1.98
CA LYS A 373 38.12 -17.65 -2.63
C LYS A 373 36.86 -16.78 -2.78
N GLN A 374 36.97 -15.47 -2.55
CA GLN A 374 35.82 -14.54 -2.53
C GLN A 374 35.09 -14.48 -3.87
N GLU A 375 35.80 -14.51 -5.01
CA GLU A 375 35.16 -14.46 -6.33
C GLU A 375 34.35 -15.72 -6.67
N ALA A 376 34.89 -16.90 -6.38
CA ALA A 376 34.18 -18.17 -6.55
C ALA A 376 32.97 -18.26 -5.60
N ARG A 377 33.12 -17.77 -4.37
CA ARG A 377 32.02 -17.68 -3.40
C ARG A 377 30.95 -16.68 -3.86
N ALA A 378 31.35 -15.56 -4.44
CA ALA A 378 30.45 -14.55 -5.01
C ALA A 378 29.59 -15.13 -6.14
N ALA A 379 30.22 -15.84 -7.08
CA ALA A 379 29.52 -16.53 -8.16
C ALA A 379 28.49 -17.52 -7.59
N ASN A 380 28.85 -18.35 -6.62
CA ASN A 380 27.92 -19.30 -6.00
C ASN A 380 26.76 -18.62 -5.27
N ILE A 381 27.02 -17.50 -4.57
CA ILE A 381 25.96 -16.73 -3.92
C ILE A 381 24.98 -16.17 -4.96
N MET A 382 25.47 -15.60 -6.05
CA MET A 382 24.62 -15.09 -7.14
C MET A 382 23.76 -16.21 -7.76
N LYS A 383 24.30 -17.42 -7.93
CA LYS A 383 23.53 -18.59 -8.40
C LYS A 383 22.37 -18.93 -7.46
N VAL A 384 22.60 -18.89 -6.15
CA VAL A 384 21.56 -19.09 -5.14
C VAL A 384 20.52 -17.96 -5.17
N CYS A 385 20.96 -16.71 -5.35
CA CYS A 385 20.05 -15.57 -5.50
C CYS A 385 19.11 -15.73 -6.70
N VAL A 386 19.60 -16.24 -7.84
CA VAL A 386 18.75 -16.53 -9.02
C VAL A 386 17.62 -17.50 -8.66
N ILE A 387 17.91 -18.56 -7.89
CA ILE A 387 16.92 -19.55 -7.47
C ILE A 387 15.88 -18.92 -6.55
N ILE A 388 16.31 -18.18 -5.52
CA ILE A 388 15.42 -17.53 -4.55
C ILE A 388 14.48 -16.53 -5.25
N VAL A 389 15.04 -15.66 -6.08
CA VAL A 389 14.29 -14.64 -6.82
C VAL A 389 13.29 -15.30 -7.78
N GLY A 390 13.69 -16.39 -8.45
CA GLY A 390 12.80 -17.13 -9.33
C GLY A 390 11.61 -17.75 -8.59
N ILE A 391 11.82 -18.33 -7.40
CA ILE A 391 10.74 -18.86 -6.56
C ILE A 391 9.81 -17.73 -6.08
N MET A 392 10.37 -16.59 -5.66
CA MET A 392 9.57 -15.42 -5.29
C MET A 392 8.72 -14.91 -6.46
N ALA A 393 9.28 -14.91 -7.67
CA ALA A 393 8.57 -14.46 -8.87
C ALA A 393 7.35 -15.34 -9.17
N ILE A 394 7.43 -16.67 -8.95
CA ILE A 394 6.30 -17.62 -9.06
C ILE A 394 5.17 -17.23 -8.08
N GLY A 395 5.50 -16.98 -6.81
CA GLY A 395 4.51 -16.59 -5.80
C GLY A 395 3.81 -15.27 -6.13
N LEU A 396 4.53 -14.33 -6.77
CA LEU A 396 3.96 -13.05 -7.20
C LEU A 396 3.06 -13.16 -8.44
N VAL A 397 3.13 -14.23 -9.23
CA VAL A 397 2.22 -14.43 -10.39
C VAL A 397 0.75 -14.48 -9.95
N PHE A 398 0.46 -15.06 -8.77
CA PHE A 398 -0.89 -15.09 -8.20
C PHE A 398 -1.48 -13.70 -7.97
N VAL A 399 -0.63 -12.72 -7.64
CA VAL A 399 -1.05 -11.32 -7.47
C VAL A 399 -1.24 -10.65 -8.83
N MET A 400 -0.37 -10.95 -9.81
CA MET A 400 -0.40 -10.34 -11.13
C MET A 400 -1.62 -10.77 -11.97
N GLU A 401 -2.14 -11.97 -11.76
CA GLU A 401 -3.32 -12.47 -12.49
C GLU A 401 -4.59 -11.65 -12.22
N GLN A 402 -4.69 -11.07 -11.02
CA GLN A 402 -5.80 -10.23 -10.59
C GLN A 402 -5.72 -8.81 -11.17
N LEU A 403 -4.61 -8.45 -11.81
CA LEU A 403 -4.39 -7.16 -12.44
C LEU A 403 -4.80 -7.25 -13.92
N GLY A 404 -5.34 -6.14 -14.48
CA GLY A 404 -6.09 -6.08 -15.75
C GLY A 404 -5.36 -6.50 -17.05
N THR A 405 -5.42 -5.68 -18.10
CA THR A 405 -4.78 -6.02 -19.39
C THR A 405 -3.25 -5.94 -19.32
N ILE A 406 -2.56 -6.82 -20.06
CA ILE A 406 -1.10 -6.96 -19.99
C ILE A 406 -0.39 -5.64 -20.34
N TYR A 407 -0.89 -4.96 -21.37
CA TYR A 407 -0.31 -3.72 -21.87
C TYR A 407 -0.39 -2.58 -20.83
N ASN A 408 -1.55 -2.43 -20.18
CA ASN A 408 -1.76 -1.38 -19.18
C ASN A 408 -0.91 -1.63 -17.92
N MET A 409 -0.76 -2.89 -17.49
CA MET A 409 0.08 -3.25 -16.33
C MET A 409 1.54 -2.77 -16.48
N ILE A 410 2.09 -2.82 -17.70
CA ILE A 410 3.51 -2.55 -17.91
C ILE A 410 3.82 -1.06 -17.88
N PHE A 411 3.00 -0.24 -18.52
CA PHE A 411 3.23 1.20 -18.50
C PHE A 411 2.91 1.81 -17.12
N THR A 412 1.97 1.22 -16.39
CA THR A 412 1.61 1.68 -15.05
C THR A 412 2.67 1.28 -14.02
N ILE A 413 2.96 -0.01 -13.88
CA ILE A 413 4.01 -0.51 -12.97
C ILE A 413 5.37 0.01 -13.40
N GLY A 414 5.66 0.03 -14.71
CA GLY A 414 6.90 0.58 -15.26
C GLY A 414 7.10 2.05 -14.94
N SER A 415 6.08 2.91 -15.07
CA SER A 415 6.22 4.35 -14.80
C SER A 415 6.48 4.69 -13.33
N ILE A 416 5.95 3.90 -12.40
CA ILE A 416 6.25 4.07 -10.95
C ILE A 416 7.74 3.94 -10.69
N LEU A 417 8.39 3.02 -11.41
CA LEU A 417 9.77 2.62 -11.22
C LEU A 417 10.72 3.50 -12.05
N ASP A 418 10.36 3.75 -13.30
CA ASP A 418 11.17 4.48 -14.28
C ASP A 418 11.36 5.95 -13.89
N SER A 419 10.34 6.57 -13.28
CA SER A 419 10.35 8.00 -12.92
C SER A 419 11.46 8.39 -11.94
N PRO A 420 11.59 7.77 -10.74
CA PRO A 420 12.63 8.12 -9.78
C PRO A 420 14.05 7.78 -10.27
N ILE A 421 14.21 6.70 -11.04
CA ILE A 421 15.50 6.33 -11.64
C ILE A 421 15.93 7.41 -12.63
N LEU A 422 15.04 7.77 -13.56
CA LEU A 422 15.32 8.82 -14.54
C LEU A 422 15.64 10.15 -13.87
N CYS A 423 14.88 10.53 -12.83
CA CYS A 423 15.12 11.71 -12.02
C CYS A 423 16.55 11.75 -11.45
N LEU A 424 16.98 10.70 -10.74
CA LEU A 424 18.28 10.65 -10.08
C LEU A 424 19.45 10.72 -11.05
N PHE A 425 19.35 10.01 -12.18
CA PHE A 425 20.43 10.01 -13.18
C PHE A 425 20.48 11.31 -13.98
N VAL A 426 19.34 11.94 -14.28
CA VAL A 426 19.31 13.27 -14.88
C VAL A 426 19.90 14.32 -13.94
N LEU A 427 19.51 14.32 -12.66
CA LEU A 427 20.09 15.21 -11.64
C LEU A 427 21.59 15.00 -11.48
N GLY A 428 22.06 13.75 -11.53
CA GLY A 428 23.47 13.42 -11.39
C GLY A 428 24.32 13.83 -12.59
N MET A 429 23.93 13.40 -13.80
CA MET A 429 24.74 13.48 -15.01
C MET A 429 24.59 14.80 -15.77
N LEU A 430 23.47 15.52 -15.59
CA LEU A 430 23.15 16.74 -16.34
C LEU A 430 23.13 18.01 -15.49
N MET A 431 23.03 17.91 -14.16
CA MET A 431 22.87 19.09 -13.28
C MET A 431 24.02 19.20 -12.27
N PRO A 432 25.11 19.94 -12.59
CA PRO A 432 26.30 20.02 -11.74
C PRO A 432 26.05 20.75 -10.41
N TRP A 433 25.04 21.63 -10.33
CA TRP A 433 24.70 22.39 -9.12
C TRP A 433 23.84 21.63 -8.09
N VAL A 434 23.49 20.37 -8.36
CA VAL A 434 22.59 19.59 -7.49
C VAL A 434 23.36 18.88 -6.38
N GLY A 435 22.87 19.08 -5.15
CA GLY A 435 23.31 18.54 -3.86
C GLY A 435 22.92 17.09 -3.59
N LYS A 436 23.54 16.45 -2.59
CA LYS A 436 23.09 15.14 -2.09
C LYS A 436 21.68 15.20 -1.51
N LYS A 437 21.33 16.26 -0.78
CA LYS A 437 19.97 16.44 -0.23
C LYS A 437 18.96 16.68 -1.35
N GLY A 438 19.33 17.47 -2.36
CA GLY A 438 18.46 17.68 -3.53
C GLY A 438 18.20 16.40 -4.30
N ALA A 439 19.23 15.57 -4.53
CA ALA A 439 19.05 14.27 -5.17
C ALA A 439 18.15 13.33 -4.34
N LEU A 440 18.35 13.25 -3.02
CA LEU A 440 17.49 12.44 -2.14
C LEU A 440 16.03 12.89 -2.16
N VAL A 441 15.78 14.19 -1.94
CA VAL A 441 14.42 14.74 -1.91
C VAL A 441 13.76 14.66 -3.29
N GLY A 442 14.51 14.89 -4.37
CA GLY A 442 14.05 14.72 -5.76
C GLY A 442 13.69 13.27 -6.09
N GLY A 443 14.49 12.31 -5.63
CA GLY A 443 14.20 10.88 -5.81
C GLY A 443 12.95 10.41 -5.07
N TYR A 444 12.83 10.74 -3.77
CA TYR A 444 11.63 10.38 -2.98
C TYR A 444 10.36 11.07 -3.50
N SER A 445 10.44 12.36 -3.83
CA SER A 445 9.29 13.09 -4.38
C SER A 445 8.84 12.54 -5.73
N SER A 446 9.77 12.13 -6.60
CA SER A 446 9.45 11.46 -7.87
C SER A 446 8.73 10.12 -7.65
N LEU A 447 9.21 9.28 -6.72
CA LEU A 447 8.59 7.99 -6.42
C LEU A 447 7.18 8.17 -5.84
N ILE A 448 7.02 9.06 -4.87
CA ILE A 448 5.72 9.34 -4.23
C ILE A 448 4.72 9.90 -5.26
N PHE A 449 5.16 10.85 -6.09
CA PHE A 449 4.31 11.44 -7.12
C PHE A 449 3.88 10.40 -8.16
N SER A 450 4.78 9.51 -8.57
CA SER A 450 4.49 8.47 -9.56
C SER A 450 3.54 7.41 -9.00
N LEU A 451 3.73 6.99 -7.74
CA LEU A 451 2.80 6.10 -7.04
C LEU A 451 1.40 6.73 -6.93
N TRP A 452 1.34 8.00 -6.57
CA TRP A 452 0.08 8.75 -6.49
C TRP A 452 -0.59 8.84 -7.87
N GLN A 453 0.11 9.36 -8.88
CA GLN A 453 -0.44 9.55 -10.22
C GLN A 453 -0.96 8.26 -10.85
N VAL A 454 -0.18 7.18 -10.77
CA VAL A 454 -0.57 5.88 -11.33
C VAL A 454 -1.72 5.26 -10.54
N GLY A 455 -1.64 5.27 -9.21
CA GLY A 455 -2.67 4.71 -8.34
C GLY A 455 -4.04 5.37 -8.55
N VAL A 456 -4.08 6.69 -8.61
CA VAL A 456 -5.34 7.43 -8.84
C VAL A 456 -5.87 7.20 -10.26
N SER A 457 -5.00 7.20 -11.28
CA SER A 457 -5.43 6.94 -12.66
C SER A 457 -6.01 5.53 -12.84
N GLN A 458 -5.37 4.50 -12.25
CA GLN A 458 -5.88 3.13 -12.30
C GLN A 458 -7.20 2.97 -11.53
N TRP A 459 -7.35 3.67 -10.40
CA TRP A 459 -8.61 3.70 -9.68
C TRP A 459 -9.75 4.27 -10.55
N HIS A 460 -9.51 5.34 -11.30
CA HIS A 460 -10.51 5.89 -12.22
C HIS A 460 -10.81 4.95 -13.39
N LEU A 461 -9.83 4.18 -13.86
CA LEU A 461 -9.99 3.20 -14.93
C LEU A 461 -10.85 2.00 -14.49
N ILE A 462 -10.59 1.45 -13.29
CA ILE A 462 -11.33 0.32 -12.71
C ILE A 462 -12.79 0.71 -12.43
N ASN A 463 -13.02 1.92 -11.91
CA ASN A 463 -14.37 2.43 -11.63
C ASN A 463 -15.11 2.94 -12.88
N LYS A 464 -14.57 2.70 -14.08
CA LYS A 464 -15.14 3.13 -15.38
C LYS A 464 -15.43 4.64 -15.45
N ARG A 465 -14.74 5.46 -14.65
CA ARG A 465 -14.80 6.94 -14.68
C ARG A 465 -13.87 7.53 -15.75
N LEU A 466 -12.80 6.80 -16.08
CA LEU A 466 -11.93 7.08 -17.21
C LEU A 466 -12.13 5.96 -18.24
N HIS A 467 -12.73 6.30 -19.39
CA HIS A 467 -12.91 5.35 -20.48
C HIS A 467 -12.14 5.83 -21.71
N PHE A 468 -11.26 4.97 -22.22
CA PHE A 468 -10.60 5.20 -23.50
C PHE A 468 -11.38 4.45 -24.57
N PRO A 469 -12.21 5.15 -25.38
CA PRO A 469 -13.10 4.50 -26.33
C PRO A 469 -12.30 3.67 -27.34
N HIS A 470 -12.74 2.43 -27.55
CA HIS A 470 -12.24 1.58 -28.62
C HIS A 470 -12.77 2.06 -29.97
N LEU A 471 -12.02 1.83 -31.04
CA LEU A 471 -12.56 1.97 -32.39
C LEU A 471 -13.70 0.96 -32.60
N PRO A 472 -14.74 1.31 -33.37
CA PRO A 472 -15.92 0.46 -33.54
C PRO A 472 -15.57 -0.91 -34.16
N THR A 473 -16.29 -1.94 -33.73
CA THR A 473 -16.23 -3.34 -34.22
C THR A 473 -17.64 -3.93 -34.28
N SER A 474 -17.92 -4.82 -35.24
CA SER A 474 -19.25 -5.42 -35.47
C SER A 474 -19.35 -6.85 -34.94
N THR A 475 -20.58 -7.30 -34.68
CA THR A 475 -20.94 -8.71 -34.39
C THR A 475 -22.01 -9.24 -35.36
N GLU A 476 -22.38 -8.46 -36.38
CA GLU A 476 -23.48 -8.78 -37.30
C GLU A 476 -23.16 -9.97 -38.21
N GLY A 477 -21.87 -10.26 -38.46
CA GLY A 477 -21.42 -11.39 -39.27
C GLY A 477 -21.13 -12.67 -38.48
N CYS A 478 -21.45 -12.74 -37.18
CA CYS A 478 -21.15 -13.92 -36.38
C CYS A 478 -22.11 -15.09 -36.69
N PRO A 479 -21.61 -16.31 -36.95
CA PRO A 479 -22.42 -17.47 -37.37
C PRO A 479 -23.23 -18.14 -36.24
N TYR A 480 -23.31 -17.52 -35.06
CA TYR A 480 -23.97 -18.06 -33.88
C TYR A 480 -25.16 -17.17 -33.49
N GLU A 481 -26.31 -17.77 -33.14
CA GLU A 481 -27.38 -17.03 -32.46
C GLU A 481 -26.88 -16.58 -31.09
N LEU A 482 -26.30 -15.37 -31.02
CA LEU A 482 -26.11 -14.71 -29.75
C LEU A 482 -27.51 -14.43 -29.21
N ASN A 483 -27.87 -15.09 -28.10
CA ASN A 483 -29.01 -14.67 -27.28
C ASN A 483 -28.81 -13.19 -26.98
N HIS A 484 -29.51 -12.35 -27.74
CA HIS A 484 -29.51 -10.91 -27.58
C HIS A 484 -30.21 -10.57 -26.25
N THR A 485 -29.51 -10.76 -25.13
CA THR A 485 -29.58 -9.70 -24.12
C THR A 485 -28.88 -8.52 -24.77
N ILE A 486 -29.69 -7.71 -25.45
CA ILE A 486 -29.32 -6.39 -25.92
C ILE A 486 -28.81 -5.67 -24.67
N SER A 487 -27.50 -5.73 -24.43
CA SER A 487 -26.80 -4.68 -23.73
C SER A 487 -26.91 -3.53 -24.70
N THR A 488 -28.04 -2.82 -24.63
CA THR A 488 -28.16 -1.49 -25.17
C THR A 488 -26.87 -0.83 -24.75
N THR A 489 -26.06 -0.43 -25.73
CA THR A 489 -25.11 0.65 -25.53
C THR A 489 -25.93 1.71 -24.85
N THR A 490 -25.82 1.76 -23.52
CA THR A 490 -26.44 2.78 -22.72
C THR A 490 -25.73 4.00 -23.26
N TYR A 491 -26.43 4.75 -24.09
CA TYR A 491 -26.08 6.11 -24.41
C TYR A 491 -26.09 6.80 -23.06
N ARG A 492 -24.95 6.72 -22.37
CA ARG A 492 -24.75 7.46 -21.14
C ARG A 492 -24.72 8.90 -21.60
N PRO A 493 -25.54 9.78 -21.00
CA PRO A 493 -25.40 11.20 -21.24
C PRO A 493 -23.92 11.57 -21.00
N PRO A 494 -23.38 12.57 -21.71
CA PRO A 494 -22.02 13.04 -21.45
C PRO A 494 -21.88 13.24 -19.94
N LEU A 495 -20.81 12.68 -19.35
CA LEU A 495 -20.53 12.85 -17.92
C LEU A 495 -20.65 14.35 -17.61
N ASN A 496 -21.33 14.68 -16.51
CA ASN A 496 -21.30 16.05 -16.00
C ASN A 496 -19.83 16.50 -15.91
N PRO A 497 -19.48 17.73 -16.34
CA PRO A 497 -18.10 18.23 -16.28
C PRO A 497 -17.47 18.14 -14.88
N GLU A 498 -18.32 18.04 -13.84
CA GLU A 498 -17.95 17.92 -12.42
C GLU A 498 -17.49 16.51 -11.99
N ASP A 499 -17.80 15.46 -12.74
CA ASP A 499 -17.34 14.08 -12.48
C ASP A 499 -16.04 13.73 -13.24
N GLU A 500 -15.49 14.67 -14.01
CA GLU A 500 -14.26 14.45 -14.77
C GLU A 500 -13.04 14.36 -13.84
N PRO A 501 -12.21 13.31 -13.95
CA PRO A 501 -11.01 13.18 -13.14
C PRO A 501 -10.12 14.42 -13.25
N PHE A 502 -9.43 14.78 -12.17
CA PHE A 502 -8.45 15.88 -12.19
C PHE A 502 -7.48 15.73 -13.38
N PHE A 503 -7.11 16.84 -14.01
CA PHE A 503 -6.46 16.84 -15.34
C PHE A 503 -5.22 15.94 -15.40
N LEU A 504 -4.43 15.87 -14.33
CA LEU A 504 -3.24 15.03 -14.20
C LEU A 504 -3.50 13.52 -14.25
N PHE A 505 -4.74 13.07 -13.99
CA PHE A 505 -5.14 11.66 -14.05
C PHE A 505 -5.83 11.29 -15.36
N ARG A 506 -6.28 12.31 -16.13
CA ARG A 506 -6.81 12.16 -17.48
C ARG A 506 -5.72 12.06 -18.53
N ILE A 507 -4.49 12.48 -18.21
CA ILE A 507 -3.40 12.41 -19.19
C ILE A 507 -3.12 10.96 -19.58
N SER A 508 -2.69 10.75 -20.82
CA SER A 508 -2.27 9.44 -21.29
C SER A 508 -1.23 8.82 -20.36
N VAL A 509 -1.37 7.51 -20.10
CA VAL A 509 -0.43 6.71 -19.29
C VAL A 509 1.00 6.84 -19.81
N LEU A 510 1.18 7.12 -21.10
CA LEU A 510 2.49 7.37 -21.72
C LEU A 510 3.24 8.56 -21.08
N TYR A 511 2.54 9.57 -20.57
CA TYR A 511 3.17 10.74 -19.95
C TYR A 511 3.62 10.54 -18.50
N PHE A 512 3.22 9.45 -17.84
CA PHE A 512 3.45 9.27 -16.40
C PHE A 512 4.94 9.26 -16.02
N THR A 513 5.78 8.65 -16.86
CA THR A 513 7.23 8.66 -16.62
C THR A 513 7.81 10.08 -16.72
N LEU A 514 7.34 10.88 -17.67
CA LEU A 514 7.77 12.28 -17.82
C LEU A 514 7.32 13.11 -16.62
N THR A 515 6.04 13.07 -16.27
CA THR A 515 5.50 13.91 -15.19
C THR A 515 6.13 13.57 -13.85
N GLY A 516 6.34 12.29 -13.56
CA GLY A 516 7.00 11.83 -12.33
C GLY A 516 8.48 12.22 -12.25
N SER A 517 9.23 12.08 -13.35
CA SER A 517 10.63 12.48 -13.37
C SER A 517 10.82 14.00 -13.33
N LEU A 518 10.01 14.78 -14.06
CA LEU A 518 10.05 16.24 -14.04
C LEU A 518 9.75 16.81 -12.65
N PHE A 519 8.73 16.28 -11.98
CA PHE A 519 8.39 16.71 -10.62
C PHE A 519 9.57 16.54 -9.67
N GLY A 520 10.20 15.37 -9.68
CA GLY A 520 11.39 15.10 -8.87
C GLY A 520 12.59 15.98 -9.22
N ILE A 521 12.82 16.24 -10.50
CA ILE A 521 13.90 17.12 -10.96
C ILE A 521 13.70 18.55 -10.45
N ILE A 522 12.48 19.09 -10.57
CA ILE A 522 12.14 20.44 -10.10
C ILE A 522 12.37 20.54 -8.59
N VAL A 523 11.83 19.60 -7.83
CA VAL A 523 11.99 19.57 -6.36
C VAL A 523 13.46 19.45 -5.99
N GLY A 524 14.21 18.55 -6.64
CA GLY A 524 15.63 18.34 -6.34
C GLY A 524 16.51 19.56 -6.64
N VAL A 525 16.21 20.32 -7.70
CA VAL A 525 16.90 21.58 -8.01
C VAL A 525 16.57 22.66 -6.98
N VAL A 526 15.28 22.84 -6.64
CA VAL A 526 14.83 23.83 -5.66
C VAL A 526 15.42 23.55 -4.28
N THR A 527 15.38 22.29 -3.83
CA THR A 527 15.98 21.90 -2.55
C THR A 527 17.49 22.12 -2.54
N SER A 528 18.20 21.84 -3.63
CA SER A 528 19.64 22.10 -3.74
C SER A 528 19.96 23.59 -3.65
N TYR A 529 19.13 24.43 -4.27
CA TYR A 529 19.28 25.88 -4.23
C TYR A 529 19.16 26.43 -2.80
N PHE A 530 18.13 26.01 -2.07
CA PHE A 530 17.93 26.44 -0.68
C PHE A 530 18.94 25.86 0.29
N ALA A 531 19.39 24.63 0.06
CA ALA A 531 20.34 23.96 0.95
C ALA A 531 21.79 24.45 0.75
N LYS A 532 22.08 25.23 -0.31
CA LYS A 532 23.41 25.77 -0.66
C LYS A 532 24.55 24.74 -0.54
N GLU A 533 24.29 23.48 -0.92
CA GLU A 533 25.20 22.38 -0.57
C GLU A 533 26.44 22.26 -1.45
N MET A 534 26.43 22.78 -2.69
CA MET A 534 27.53 22.52 -3.63
C MET A 534 27.86 23.71 -4.52
N ASP A 535 29.14 24.07 -4.53
CA ASP A 535 29.74 24.92 -5.55
C ASP A 535 30.04 24.07 -6.81
N PRO A 536 29.51 24.41 -7.99
CA PRO A 536 29.78 23.70 -9.25
C PRO A 536 31.27 23.51 -9.55
N ALA A 537 32.16 24.35 -9.02
CA ALA A 537 33.61 24.23 -9.19
C ALA A 537 34.24 23.02 -8.45
N SER A 538 33.50 22.37 -7.54
CA SER A 538 33.98 21.24 -6.73
C SER A 538 33.68 19.85 -7.33
N VAL A 539 32.86 19.78 -8.39
CA VAL A 539 32.41 18.52 -9.01
C VAL A 539 33.47 17.96 -9.97
N ASN A 540 33.75 16.66 -9.89
CA ASN A 540 34.64 15.98 -10.84
C ASN A 540 34.00 15.99 -12.26
N PRO A 541 34.66 16.55 -13.29
CA PRO A 541 34.13 16.57 -14.65
C PRO A 541 33.82 15.18 -15.21
N ASP A 542 34.48 14.14 -14.72
CA ASP A 542 34.30 12.76 -15.18
C ASP A 542 32.94 12.15 -14.83
N TYR A 543 32.20 12.77 -13.90
CA TYR A 543 30.85 12.34 -13.52
C TYR A 543 29.76 13.06 -14.31
N ILE A 544 30.12 14.10 -15.08
CA ILE A 544 29.18 14.93 -15.84
C ILE A 544 29.27 14.58 -17.32
N SER A 545 28.13 14.61 -18.00
CA SER A 545 28.07 14.35 -19.43
C SER A 545 29.02 15.28 -20.21
N PRO A 546 29.80 14.77 -21.19
CA PRO A 546 30.77 15.56 -21.95
C PRO A 546 30.18 16.81 -22.61
N LEU A 547 28.88 16.79 -22.94
CA LEU A 547 28.17 17.93 -23.53
C LEU A 547 28.14 19.17 -22.63
N LEU A 548 28.25 18.99 -21.31
CA LEU A 548 28.12 20.06 -20.33
C LEU A 548 29.47 20.56 -19.78
N HIS A 549 30.59 19.98 -20.22
CA HIS A 549 31.93 20.40 -19.78
C HIS A 549 32.23 21.86 -20.10
N ARG A 550 31.63 22.42 -21.17
CA ARG A 550 31.76 23.84 -21.55
C ARG A 550 31.16 24.81 -20.52
N PHE A 551 30.21 24.35 -19.69
CA PHE A 551 29.47 25.19 -18.75
C PHE A 551 30.00 25.11 -17.31
N LEU A 552 31.07 24.34 -17.04
CA LEU A 552 31.68 24.24 -15.72
C LEU A 552 32.63 25.43 -15.46
N PRO A 553 32.55 26.10 -14.29
CA PRO A 553 33.45 27.21 -13.95
C PRO A 553 34.90 26.71 -13.75
N LYS A 554 35.87 27.48 -14.24
CA LYS A 554 37.31 27.19 -14.09
C LYS A 554 37.77 27.56 -12.67
N LYS A 555 38.40 26.66 -11.91
CA LYS A 555 38.82 26.87 -10.50
C LYS A 555 39.75 28.09 -10.32
N LYS A 556 39.42 28.96 -9.36
CA LYS A 556 40.33 29.91 -8.67
C LYS A 556 40.07 29.83 -7.15
N TYR A 557 41.13 29.87 -6.34
CA TYR A 557 41.10 29.76 -4.86
C TYR A 557 41.12 31.15 -4.18
N THR A 558 40.30 31.40 -3.14
CA THR A 558 40.56 32.11 -1.83
C THR A 558 39.27 32.65 -1.13
N GLU A 559 39.43 33.05 0.14
CA GLU A 559 38.54 33.08 1.34
C GLU A 559 37.36 34.11 1.44
N VAL A 560 36.54 33.93 2.49
CA VAL A 560 35.27 34.60 2.94
C VAL A 560 35.60 35.81 3.87
N PRO A 561 34.87 36.97 3.95
CA PRO A 561 33.46 37.05 4.39
C PRO A 561 32.50 38.17 3.90
N LEU A 562 31.21 37.86 4.11
CA LEU A 562 29.93 38.63 4.14
C LEU A 562 29.92 40.17 3.92
N LYS A 563 29.04 40.63 2.99
CA LYS A 563 27.89 41.54 3.28
C LYS A 563 27.00 41.84 2.04
N ASP A 564 25.70 41.93 2.31
CA ASP A 564 24.63 42.71 1.65
C ASP A 564 24.26 42.50 0.16
N ILE A 565 23.36 41.54 -0.07
CA ILE A 565 21.91 41.71 -0.31
C ILE A 565 21.41 42.95 -1.12
N HIS A 566 20.48 42.61 -2.05
CA HIS A 566 19.27 43.31 -2.53
C HIS A 566 19.30 44.03 -3.88
N MET A 567 18.28 43.62 -4.68
CA MET A 567 17.43 44.44 -5.55
C MET A 567 17.36 43.87 -6.97
N HIS A 568 16.46 42.90 -7.18
CA HIS A 568 15.71 42.70 -8.45
C HIS A 568 14.68 41.56 -8.41
N LEU A 569 14.69 40.65 -7.43
CA LEU A 569 13.81 39.47 -7.47
C LEU A 569 12.39 39.68 -6.90
N HIS A 570 12.15 40.75 -6.15
CA HIS A 570 10.85 41.02 -5.52
C HIS A 570 9.76 41.44 -6.53
N SER A 571 10.14 42.01 -7.67
CA SER A 571 9.20 42.46 -8.70
C SER A 571 8.61 41.31 -9.52
N PHE A 572 9.30 40.17 -9.61
CA PHE A 572 8.88 39.05 -10.45
C PHE A 572 7.88 38.11 -9.75
N PHE A 573 8.01 37.94 -8.43
CA PHE A 573 7.11 37.08 -7.64
C PHE A 573 5.73 37.70 -7.41
N HIS A 574 5.65 39.03 -7.28
CA HIS A 574 4.37 39.70 -7.06
C HIS A 574 3.48 39.70 -8.31
N ALA A 575 4.08 39.71 -9.50
CA ALA A 575 3.36 39.64 -10.77
C ALA A 575 2.72 38.26 -11.01
N SER A 576 3.41 37.18 -10.66
CA SER A 576 2.90 35.80 -10.83
C SER A 576 1.77 35.44 -9.87
N ILE A 577 1.81 35.95 -8.63
CA ILE A 577 0.75 35.71 -7.63
C ILE A 577 -0.49 36.56 -7.95
N SER A 578 -0.30 37.80 -8.40
CA SER A 578 -1.40 38.66 -8.87
C SER A 578 -2.12 38.05 -10.08
N LEU A 579 -1.40 37.44 -11.02
CA LEU A 579 -1.99 36.79 -12.19
C LEU A 579 -2.76 35.51 -11.84
N PHE A 580 -2.32 34.80 -10.79
CA PHE A 580 -2.95 33.56 -10.32
C PHE A 580 -4.23 33.82 -9.53
N VAL A 581 -4.25 34.88 -8.71
CA VAL A 581 -5.45 35.29 -7.94
C VAL A 581 -6.50 35.90 -8.87
N LYS A 582 -6.10 36.69 -9.88
CA LYS A 582 -7.05 37.33 -10.81
C LYS A 582 -7.76 36.36 -11.76
N LYS A 583 -7.26 35.13 -11.89
CA LYS A 583 -7.86 34.05 -12.70
C LYS A 583 -8.80 33.14 -11.89
N MET A 584 -8.89 33.35 -10.57
CA MET A 584 -9.78 32.61 -9.67
C MET A 584 -11.18 33.27 -9.53
N ASP A 585 -11.31 34.56 -9.87
CA ASP A 585 -12.57 35.33 -9.75
C ASP A 585 -13.46 35.31 -11.01
N THR A 586 -13.09 34.58 -12.07
CA THR A 586 -13.80 34.64 -13.38
C THR A 586 -14.57 33.38 -13.78
N PHE A 587 -14.81 32.43 -12.88
CA PHE A 587 -15.65 31.25 -13.14
C PHE A 587 -16.78 31.11 -12.10
N THR A 588 -17.66 32.10 -12.03
CA THR A 588 -18.95 31.98 -11.36
C THR A 588 -20.02 32.64 -12.21
N THR A 589 -20.52 31.93 -13.22
CA THR A 589 -21.92 31.99 -13.68
C THR A 589 -22.07 31.10 -14.90
N GLU A 590 -22.73 29.95 -14.74
CA GLU A 590 -23.77 29.52 -15.68
C GLU A 590 -24.62 28.45 -15.00
N SER A 591 -25.90 28.79 -14.84
CA SER A 591 -26.96 27.94 -14.31
C SER A 591 -27.53 27.08 -15.43
N SER A 592 -27.64 25.77 -15.23
CA SER A 592 -28.52 24.92 -16.03
C SER A 592 -29.31 23.94 -15.18
N PHE A 593 -30.61 23.90 -15.45
CA PHE A 593 -31.71 23.36 -14.68
C PHE A 593 -32.02 21.92 -15.16
N THR A 594 -31.94 20.90 -14.30
CA THR A 594 -32.64 19.62 -14.52
C THR A 594 -32.90 18.88 -13.20
N TYR A 595 -34.10 18.29 -13.11
CA TYR A 595 -34.77 17.70 -11.94
C TYR A 595 -33.95 16.66 -11.14
N GLY A 596 -33.87 16.82 -9.81
CA GLY A 596 -34.30 15.72 -8.94
C GLY A 596 -33.43 15.22 -7.79
N ILE A 597 -32.09 15.43 -7.71
CA ILE A 597 -31.30 15.24 -6.46
C ILE A 597 -30.11 16.21 -6.52
N LYS A 598 -30.10 17.25 -5.68
CA LYS A 598 -28.90 18.11 -5.50
C LYS A 598 -27.81 17.23 -4.88
N GLN A 599 -26.75 16.89 -5.62
CA GLN A 599 -25.51 16.40 -5.01
C GLN A 599 -25.00 17.51 -4.06
N LEU A 600 -24.90 17.20 -2.77
CA LEU A 600 -24.33 18.13 -1.80
C LEU A 600 -22.80 18.02 -1.85
N THR A 601 -22.17 18.94 -2.57
CA THR A 601 -20.72 19.02 -2.71
C THR A 601 -20.11 19.93 -1.64
N PHE A 602 -18.84 19.67 -1.28
CA PHE A 602 -18.08 20.51 -0.37
C PHE A 602 -17.89 21.92 -0.91
N GLY A 603 -18.21 22.93 -0.10
CA GLY A 603 -17.88 24.31 -0.40
C GLY A 603 -16.40 24.59 -0.19
N TRP A 604 -15.91 25.68 -0.77
CA TRP A 604 -14.53 26.13 -0.57
C TRP A 604 -14.23 26.40 0.92
N THR A 605 -15.22 26.83 1.70
CA THR A 605 -15.13 27.04 3.15
C THR A 605 -14.87 25.73 3.91
N ASP A 606 -15.52 24.64 3.50
CA ASP A 606 -15.33 23.32 4.11
C ASP A 606 -13.90 22.81 3.85
N TYR A 607 -13.37 23.02 2.64
CA TYR A 607 -11.99 22.69 2.30
C TYR A 607 -10.96 23.51 3.09
N VAL A 608 -11.19 24.81 3.27
CA VAL A 608 -10.27 25.67 4.03
C VAL A 608 -10.17 25.23 5.49
N LEU A 609 -11.30 24.94 6.15
CA LEU A 609 -11.32 24.47 7.53
C LEU A 609 -10.63 23.11 7.67
N PHE A 610 -10.90 22.19 6.74
CA PHE A 610 -10.30 20.86 6.72
C PHE A 610 -8.78 20.89 6.49
N VAL A 611 -8.31 21.61 5.46
CA VAL A 611 -6.89 21.74 5.14
C VAL A 611 -6.17 22.53 6.24
N GLY A 612 -6.82 23.52 6.83
CA GLY A 612 -6.30 24.27 7.97
C GLY A 612 -5.96 23.38 9.16
N LEU A 613 -6.86 22.47 9.54
CA LEU A 613 -6.62 21.47 10.60
C LEU A 613 -5.40 20.58 10.31
N LEU A 614 -5.32 20.02 9.08
CA LEU A 614 -4.19 19.18 8.70
C LEU A 614 -2.87 19.96 8.69
N GLY A 615 -2.92 21.21 8.21
CA GLY A 615 -1.78 22.13 8.23
C GLY A 615 -1.30 22.44 9.64
N VAL A 616 -2.20 22.76 10.56
CA VAL A 616 -1.87 23.01 11.98
C VAL A 616 -1.26 21.76 12.62
N SER A 617 -1.83 20.58 12.37
CA SER A 617 -1.29 19.30 12.89
C SER A 617 0.14 19.05 12.39
N LEU A 618 0.40 19.32 11.10
CA LEU A 618 1.73 19.19 10.51
C LEU A 618 2.72 20.22 11.08
N LEU A 619 2.30 21.48 11.25
CA LEU A 619 3.12 22.54 11.81
C LEU A 619 3.57 22.23 13.24
N ILE A 620 2.70 21.64 14.07
CA ILE A 620 3.04 21.19 15.43
C ILE A 620 4.11 20.10 15.38
N GLY A 621 3.94 19.11 14.49
CA GLY A 621 4.95 18.06 14.28
C GLY A 621 6.31 18.59 13.86
N ILE A 622 6.32 19.52 12.91
CA ILE A 622 7.53 20.21 12.44
C ILE A 622 8.16 21.02 13.57
N TYR A 623 7.35 21.75 14.34
CA TYR A 623 7.82 22.56 15.47
C TYR A 623 8.55 21.71 16.51
N PHE A 624 7.92 20.64 17.01
CA PHE A 624 8.57 19.76 17.99
C PHE A 624 9.73 18.96 17.40
N GLY A 625 9.70 18.64 16.10
CA GLY A 625 10.79 17.95 15.41
C GLY A 625 12.07 18.78 15.27
N PHE A 626 11.97 20.07 14.93
CA PHE A 626 13.13 20.94 14.71
C PHE A 626 13.56 21.74 15.94
N PHE A 627 12.61 22.24 16.74
CA PHE A 627 12.91 23.17 17.83
C PHE A 627 13.04 22.48 19.20
N SER A 628 12.37 21.34 19.42
CA SER A 628 12.41 20.62 20.71
C SER A 628 13.41 19.45 20.75
N LYS A 629 14.19 19.22 19.68
CA LYS A 629 15.24 18.19 19.52
C LYS A 629 14.94 16.84 20.22
N GLN A 630 14.27 15.95 19.50
CA GLN A 630 13.95 14.58 19.94
C GLN A 630 15.16 13.63 19.74
N ASP A 631 16.21 13.81 20.54
CA ASP A 631 17.53 13.18 20.35
C ASP A 631 17.76 11.92 21.22
N SER A 632 16.81 11.52 22.07
CA SER A 632 16.90 10.29 22.88
C SER A 632 15.60 9.48 22.85
N ALA A 633 15.68 8.16 23.08
CA ALA A 633 14.50 7.29 23.15
C ALA A 633 13.53 7.71 24.28
N LYS A 634 14.07 8.11 25.43
CA LYS A 634 13.29 8.61 26.57
C LYS A 634 12.56 9.92 26.25
N GLU A 635 13.19 10.81 25.50
CA GLU A 635 12.57 12.04 25.02
C GLU A 635 11.46 11.74 24.00
N TYR A 636 11.73 10.84 23.05
CA TYR A 636 10.79 10.47 21.99
C TYR A 636 9.53 9.73 22.52
N LEU A 637 9.71 8.82 23.50
CA LEU A 637 8.63 8.01 24.07
C LEU A 637 7.86 8.69 25.21
N PHE A 638 8.56 9.41 26.10
CA PHE A 638 8.00 9.93 27.35
C PHE A 638 8.05 11.46 27.43
N GLY A 639 8.59 12.16 26.43
CA GLY A 639 8.67 13.62 26.43
C GLY A 639 9.50 14.17 27.60
N GLY A 640 10.50 13.41 28.05
CA GLY A 640 11.34 13.78 29.19
C GLY A 640 10.62 13.73 30.55
N LYS A 641 9.39 13.18 30.61
CA LYS A 641 8.52 13.15 31.81
C LYS A 641 8.11 14.53 32.33
N THR A 642 7.98 15.50 31.43
CA THR A 642 7.67 16.90 31.76
C THR A 642 6.25 17.30 31.31
N MET A 643 5.42 16.34 30.92
CA MET A 643 4.10 16.63 30.35
C MET A 643 3.10 16.99 31.44
N SER A 644 2.30 18.03 31.19
CA SER A 644 1.19 18.41 32.08
C SER A 644 0.02 17.42 31.96
N TYR A 645 -0.71 17.22 33.04
CA TYR A 645 -1.80 16.24 33.12
C TYR A 645 -2.98 16.55 32.19
N LEU A 646 -3.27 17.83 31.92
CA LEU A 646 -4.44 18.23 31.13
C LEU A 646 -4.28 17.89 29.64
N PRO A 647 -3.20 18.29 28.93
CA PRO A 647 -2.98 17.85 27.54
C PRO A 647 -2.92 16.32 27.40
N VAL A 648 -2.33 15.63 28.39
CA VAL A 648 -2.29 14.16 28.39
C VAL A 648 -3.69 13.57 28.49
N ALA A 649 -4.52 14.04 29.43
CA ALA A 649 -5.91 13.59 29.56
C ALA A 649 -6.73 13.84 28.28
N MET A 650 -6.58 15.02 27.67
CA MET A 650 -7.24 15.39 26.41
C MET A 650 -6.79 14.50 25.27
N SER A 651 -5.48 14.25 25.13
CA SER A 651 -4.93 13.36 24.10
C SER A 651 -5.41 11.91 24.27
N MET A 652 -5.48 11.41 25.51
CA MET A 652 -6.02 10.07 25.78
C MET A 652 -7.49 9.98 25.42
N LEU A 653 -8.27 10.99 25.78
CA LEU A 653 -9.68 11.07 25.45
C LEU A 653 -9.93 11.21 23.93
N ALA A 654 -9.08 11.96 23.21
CA ALA A 654 -9.06 12.00 21.75
C ALA A 654 -8.80 10.61 21.13
N SER A 655 -7.91 9.82 21.72
CA SER A 655 -7.61 8.45 21.26
C SER A 655 -8.66 7.41 21.68
N LEU A 656 -9.53 7.73 22.65
CA LEU A 656 -10.69 6.91 23.01
C LEU A 656 -11.85 7.15 22.03
N LEU A 657 -12.07 8.40 21.69
CA LEU A 657 -13.01 8.80 20.66
C LEU A 657 -12.35 8.64 19.28
N SER A 658 -12.20 7.40 18.83
CA SER A 658 -11.73 7.04 17.47
C SER A 658 -12.79 7.30 16.39
N GLY A 659 -12.39 7.38 15.12
CA GLY A 659 -13.35 7.54 14.01
C GLY A 659 -14.38 6.41 13.95
N ILE A 660 -14.00 5.22 14.40
CA ILE A 660 -14.86 4.04 14.54
C ILE A 660 -15.94 4.25 15.60
N THR A 661 -15.60 4.81 16.77
CA THR A 661 -16.58 5.06 17.84
C THR A 661 -17.46 6.27 17.51
N PHE A 662 -16.88 7.29 16.87
CA PHE A 662 -17.59 8.49 16.44
C PHE A 662 -18.70 8.21 15.42
N LEU A 663 -18.47 7.30 14.44
CA LEU A 663 -19.49 6.87 13.47
C LEU A 663 -20.30 5.64 13.94
N GLY A 664 -19.65 4.71 14.63
CA GLY A 664 -20.23 3.43 14.99
C GLY A 664 -21.27 3.51 16.09
N ILE A 665 -21.05 4.29 17.16
CA ILE A 665 -22.00 4.37 18.28
C ILE A 665 -23.36 4.96 17.84
N PRO A 666 -23.41 6.08 17.11
CA PRO A 666 -24.69 6.61 16.63
C PRO A 666 -25.43 5.64 15.70
N THR A 667 -24.69 4.92 14.85
CA THR A 667 -25.25 3.92 13.93
C THR A 667 -25.81 2.71 14.69
N GLU A 668 -25.08 2.22 15.71
CA GLU A 668 -25.57 1.12 16.56
C GLU A 668 -26.84 1.54 17.31
N VAL A 669 -26.92 2.78 17.79
CA VAL A 669 -28.12 3.28 18.48
C VAL A 669 -29.33 3.37 17.54
N TYR A 670 -29.11 3.71 16.27
CA TYR A 670 -30.16 3.74 15.24
C TYR A 670 -30.78 2.35 15.00
N PHE A 671 -29.94 1.31 14.81
CA PHE A 671 -30.40 -0.04 14.46
C PHE A 671 -30.69 -0.95 15.66
N HIS A 672 -30.01 -0.75 16.79
CA HIS A 672 -30.03 -1.67 17.94
C HIS A 672 -30.42 -1.02 19.27
N GLY A 673 -30.68 0.30 19.31
CA GLY A 673 -31.16 1.01 20.50
C GLY A 673 -30.07 1.54 21.43
N ALA A 674 -30.46 2.27 22.47
CA ALA A 674 -29.58 3.08 23.31
C ALA A 674 -28.75 2.30 24.36
N TYR A 675 -28.50 1.00 24.18
CA TYR A 675 -27.77 0.15 25.14
C TYR A 675 -26.36 0.66 25.47
N TYR A 676 -25.70 1.34 24.53
CA TYR A 676 -24.37 1.95 24.74
C TYR A 676 -24.37 3.07 25.79
N SER A 677 -25.53 3.57 26.25
CA SER A 677 -25.61 4.47 27.40
C SER A 677 -25.18 3.81 28.72
N LEU A 678 -25.31 2.48 28.83
CA LEU A 678 -24.97 1.72 30.04
C LEU A 678 -23.47 1.58 30.28
N THR A 679 -22.63 1.80 29.27
CA THR A 679 -21.16 1.67 29.38
C THR A 679 -20.54 2.77 30.26
N GLY A 680 -21.29 3.81 30.63
CA GLY A 680 -20.85 4.81 31.59
C GLY A 680 -20.52 4.20 32.96
N ILE A 681 -21.27 3.19 33.39
CA ILE A 681 -21.05 2.46 34.65
C ILE A 681 -19.67 1.76 34.64
N PRO A 682 -19.37 0.84 33.70
CA PRO A 682 -18.06 0.19 33.67
C PRO A 682 -16.91 1.15 33.37
N ALA A 683 -17.14 2.28 32.68
CA ALA A 683 -16.10 3.29 32.47
C ALA A 683 -15.63 3.92 33.79
N ILE A 684 -16.56 4.31 34.69
CA ILE A 684 -16.23 4.89 36.01
C ILE A 684 -15.46 3.88 36.87
N ILE A 685 -15.93 2.62 36.89
CA ILE A 685 -15.27 1.54 37.63
C ILE A 685 -13.86 1.31 37.07
N CYS A 686 -13.72 1.23 35.74
CA CYS A 686 -12.43 1.05 35.06
C CYS A 686 -11.44 2.18 35.38
N CYS A 687 -11.88 3.44 35.37
CA CYS A 687 -11.03 4.58 35.72
C CYS A 687 -10.54 4.50 37.17
N THR A 688 -11.44 4.12 38.09
CA THR A 688 -11.09 3.94 39.51
C THR A 688 -10.06 2.82 39.69
N VAL A 689 -10.29 1.66 39.06
CA VAL A 689 -9.34 0.53 39.08
C VAL A 689 -7.99 0.92 38.47
N THR A 690 -7.99 1.67 37.37
CA THR A 690 -6.77 2.16 36.72
C THR A 690 -5.97 3.08 37.65
N ALA A 691 -6.63 4.07 38.27
CA ALA A 691 -5.98 5.08 39.10
C ALA A 691 -5.38 4.53 40.41
N TYR A 692 -6.04 3.54 41.03
CA TYR A 692 -5.66 3.05 42.37
C TYR A 692 -4.99 1.67 42.39
N ILE A 693 -5.14 0.85 41.35
CA ILE A 693 -4.59 -0.52 41.32
C ILE A 693 -3.43 -0.62 40.32
N PHE A 694 -3.68 -0.32 39.05
CA PHE A 694 -2.71 -0.58 37.98
C PHE A 694 -1.65 0.51 37.84
N MET A 695 -2.05 1.79 37.83
CA MET A 695 -1.10 2.89 37.63
C MET A 695 -0.03 2.99 38.72
N PRO A 696 -0.32 2.78 40.02
CA PRO A 696 0.74 2.75 41.03
C PRO A 696 1.83 1.72 40.74
N ILE A 697 1.47 0.55 40.19
CA ILE A 697 2.45 -0.49 39.83
C ILE A 697 3.34 -0.02 38.67
N PHE A 698 2.75 0.50 37.59
CA PHE A 698 3.52 0.98 36.45
C PHE A 698 4.37 2.20 36.80
N TYR A 699 3.87 3.09 37.66
CA TYR A 699 4.59 4.25 38.13
C TYR A 699 5.74 3.86 39.07
N ASP A 700 5.59 2.88 39.96
CA ASP A 700 6.69 2.39 40.79
C ASP A 700 7.83 1.77 39.95
N LEU A 701 7.48 1.08 38.86
CA LEU A 701 8.43 0.32 38.04
C LEU A 701 9.09 1.14 36.92
N GLN A 702 8.46 2.22 36.45
CA GLN A 702 8.99 3.12 35.41
C GLN A 702 9.40 2.39 34.12
N VAL A 703 8.66 1.34 33.76
CA VAL A 703 8.90 0.50 32.57
C VAL A 703 8.70 1.25 31.25
N ALA A 704 9.51 0.93 30.24
CA ALA A 704 9.40 1.56 28.92
C ALA A 704 8.25 0.96 28.09
N SER A 705 8.01 -0.34 28.28
CA SER A 705 6.93 -1.13 27.69
C SER A 705 6.07 -1.70 28.81
N SER A 706 4.74 -1.65 28.70
CA SER A 706 3.86 -2.28 29.68
C SER A 706 4.11 -3.80 29.75
N TYR A 707 4.64 -4.42 28.69
CA TYR A 707 4.99 -5.83 28.64
C TYR A 707 6.31 -6.17 29.36
N GLU A 708 7.16 -5.19 29.64
CA GLU A 708 8.36 -5.35 30.47
C GLU A 708 7.98 -5.81 31.89
N TYR A 709 6.82 -5.36 32.40
CA TYR A 709 6.24 -5.87 33.65
C TYR A 709 6.12 -7.41 33.65
N LEU A 710 5.73 -8.02 32.53
CA LEU A 710 5.59 -9.48 32.43
C LEU A 710 6.94 -10.20 32.44
N GLU A 711 8.02 -9.55 31.99
CA GLU A 711 9.38 -10.07 32.16
C GLU A 711 9.82 -10.02 33.61
N LEU A 712 9.62 -8.86 34.28
CA LEU A 712 9.95 -8.69 35.70
C LEU A 712 9.18 -9.66 36.59
N ARG A 713 7.92 -9.97 36.24
CA ARG A 713 7.08 -10.88 37.00
C ARG A 713 7.30 -12.35 36.66
N PHE A 714 7.56 -12.69 35.40
CA PHE A 714 7.64 -14.07 34.93
C PHE A 714 8.93 -14.37 34.17
N SER A 715 9.02 -13.95 32.90
CA SER A 715 10.18 -14.23 32.03
C SER A 715 10.15 -13.44 30.72
N LYS A 716 11.33 -13.30 30.09
CA LYS A 716 11.51 -12.67 28.78
C LYS A 716 10.68 -13.30 27.65
N ASN A 717 10.43 -14.60 27.71
CA ASN A 717 9.60 -15.30 26.71
C ASN A 717 8.15 -14.81 26.73
N ILE A 718 7.61 -14.51 27.92
CA ILE A 718 6.23 -14.01 28.08
C ILE A 718 6.13 -12.56 27.60
N ARG A 719 7.14 -11.71 27.90
CA ARG A 719 7.24 -10.37 27.32
C ARG A 719 7.24 -10.44 25.80
N SER A 720 8.12 -11.25 25.20
CA SER A 720 8.24 -11.38 23.75
C SER A 720 6.92 -11.84 23.09
N LEU A 721 6.23 -12.82 23.70
CA LEU A 721 4.92 -13.28 23.23
C LEU A 721 3.86 -12.17 23.32
N ALA A 722 3.75 -11.49 24.46
CA ALA A 722 2.76 -10.44 24.68
C ALA A 722 2.98 -9.24 23.72
N SER A 723 4.22 -8.78 23.60
CA SER A 723 4.60 -7.70 22.69
C SER A 723 4.34 -8.07 21.23
N PHE A 724 4.66 -9.30 20.80
CA PHE A 724 4.41 -9.77 19.44
C PHE A 724 2.91 -9.81 19.09
N LEU A 725 2.08 -10.35 19.99
CA LEU A 725 0.63 -10.41 19.78
C LEU A 725 0.02 -9.02 19.71
N TYR A 726 0.45 -8.10 20.59
CA TYR A 726 -0.03 -6.74 20.58
C TYR A 726 0.40 -5.97 19.32
N VAL A 727 1.64 -6.17 18.84
CA VAL A 727 2.13 -5.60 17.58
C VAL A 727 1.23 -5.99 16.42
N ILE A 728 0.92 -7.29 16.27
CA ILE A 728 0.04 -7.79 15.21
C ILE A 728 -1.37 -7.20 15.35
N SER A 729 -1.96 -7.24 16.54
CA SER A 729 -3.30 -6.71 16.80
C SER A 729 -3.40 -5.23 16.40
N LEU A 730 -2.40 -4.43 16.79
CA LEU A 730 -2.38 -3.01 16.49
C LEU A 730 -2.12 -2.74 15.00
N MET A 731 -1.27 -3.51 14.33
CA MET A 731 -1.04 -3.40 12.88
C MET A 731 -2.29 -3.70 12.04
N LEU A 732 -3.17 -4.60 12.51
CA LEU A 732 -4.45 -4.89 11.87
C LEU A 732 -5.51 -3.83 12.19
N TYR A 733 -5.44 -3.21 13.37
CA TYR A 733 -6.41 -2.21 13.83
C TYR A 733 -6.19 -0.82 13.20
N ILE A 734 -4.95 -0.34 13.10
CA ILE A 734 -4.66 1.04 12.60
C ILE A 734 -5.28 1.32 11.22
N PRO A 735 -5.17 0.44 10.21
CA PRO A 735 -5.70 0.76 8.89
C PRO A 735 -7.24 0.73 8.83
N ILE A 736 -7.92 -0.03 9.72
CA ILE A 736 -9.39 0.04 9.90
C ILE A 736 -9.79 1.43 10.43
N VAL A 737 -9.05 1.96 11.41
CA VAL A 737 -9.33 3.26 12.05
C VAL A 737 -9.32 4.41 11.05
N ILE A 738 -8.43 4.37 10.05
CA ILE A 738 -8.34 5.42 9.03
C ILE A 738 -9.32 5.18 7.87
N TYR A 739 -9.62 3.93 7.54
CA TYR A 739 -10.51 3.60 6.42
C TYR A 739 -11.94 4.13 6.64
N VAL A 740 -12.50 3.95 7.83
CA VAL A 740 -13.86 4.39 8.20
C VAL A 740 -14.12 5.89 7.97
N PRO A 741 -13.33 6.83 8.51
CA PRO A 741 -13.50 8.26 8.25
C PRO A 741 -13.15 8.65 6.81
N ALA A 742 -12.24 7.93 6.13
CA ALA A 742 -11.94 8.16 4.73
C ALA A 742 -13.11 7.77 3.81
N LEU A 743 -13.87 6.74 4.17
CA LEU A 743 -15.12 6.37 3.51
C LEU A 743 -16.18 7.46 3.64
N ALA A 744 -16.38 8.00 4.84
CA ALA A 744 -17.29 9.12 5.07
C ALA A 744 -16.85 10.37 4.29
N PHE A 745 -15.55 10.69 4.27
CA PHE A 745 -15.02 11.82 3.50
C PHE A 745 -15.17 11.60 1.98
N SER A 746 -15.04 10.35 1.50
CA SER A 746 -15.21 9.97 0.09
C SER A 746 -16.64 10.18 -0.41
N GLN A 747 -17.63 9.86 0.41
CA GLN A 747 -19.04 10.05 0.07
C GLN A 747 -19.41 11.52 -0.12
N VAL A 748 -18.83 12.39 0.71
CA VAL A 748 -19.14 13.82 0.69
C VAL A 748 -18.37 14.56 -0.39
N THR A 749 -17.13 14.16 -0.66
CA THR A 749 -16.27 14.85 -1.62
C THR A 749 -16.28 14.24 -3.02
N GLY A 750 -16.82 13.03 -3.20
CA GLY A 750 -16.81 12.30 -4.47
C GLY A 750 -15.44 11.72 -4.85
N TYR A 751 -14.37 12.04 -4.09
CA TYR A 751 -13.03 11.50 -4.26
C TYR A 751 -12.95 10.07 -3.74
N SER A 752 -12.09 9.27 -4.37
CA SER A 752 -11.79 7.90 -3.96
C SER A 752 -11.30 7.79 -2.52
N VAL A 753 -11.79 6.78 -1.78
CA VAL A 753 -11.21 6.36 -0.49
C VAL A 753 -9.71 6.05 -0.61
N HIS A 754 -9.25 5.53 -1.75
CA HIS A 754 -7.84 5.22 -2.00
C HIS A 754 -6.96 6.45 -2.20
N VAL A 755 -7.54 7.62 -2.45
CA VAL A 755 -6.79 8.89 -2.53
C VAL A 755 -6.77 9.56 -1.17
N ILE A 756 -7.92 9.59 -0.51
CA ILE A 756 -8.10 10.23 0.80
C ILE A 756 -7.26 9.55 1.86
N THR A 757 -7.26 8.21 1.86
CA THR A 757 -6.64 7.42 2.92
C THR A 757 -5.12 7.59 2.99
N PRO A 758 -4.34 7.46 1.89
CA PRO A 758 -2.91 7.74 1.91
C PRO A 758 -2.58 9.19 2.29
N ILE A 759 -3.42 10.17 1.94
CA ILE A 759 -3.20 11.57 2.35
C ILE A 759 -3.28 11.70 3.87
N PHE A 760 -4.34 11.16 4.49
CA PHE A 760 -4.51 11.21 5.94
C PHE A 760 -3.37 10.48 6.65
N SER A 761 -3.02 9.29 6.16
CA SER A 761 -1.90 8.51 6.70
C SER A 761 -0.56 9.24 6.54
N LEU A 762 -0.26 9.85 5.40
CA LEU A 762 1.02 10.54 5.17
C LEU A 762 1.20 11.74 6.08
N VAL A 763 0.14 12.54 6.28
CA VAL A 763 0.15 13.65 7.24
C VAL A 763 0.41 13.12 8.65
N CYS A 764 -0.31 12.07 9.06
CA CYS A 764 -0.16 11.42 10.37
C CYS A 764 1.27 10.92 10.63
N ILE A 765 1.80 10.17 9.67
CA ILE A 765 3.14 9.58 9.74
C ILE A 765 4.19 10.68 9.87
N THR A 766 4.05 11.77 9.11
CA THR A 766 5.02 12.87 9.10
C THR A 766 5.10 13.55 10.46
N TYR A 767 3.97 14.02 11.02
CA TYR A 767 4.02 14.72 12.31
C TYR A 767 4.38 13.79 13.48
N THR A 768 3.99 12.51 13.40
CA THR A 768 4.31 11.51 14.43
C THR A 768 5.79 11.14 14.44
N THR A 769 6.34 10.86 13.25
CA THR A 769 7.76 10.46 13.10
C THR A 769 8.70 11.60 13.48
N MET A 770 8.36 12.85 13.14
CA MET A 770 9.22 13.99 13.43
C MET A 770 9.16 14.39 14.91
N GLY A 771 7.97 14.41 15.50
CA GLY A 771 7.74 15.08 16.78
C GLY A 771 7.64 14.17 18.01
N GLY A 772 7.52 12.85 17.87
CA GLY A 772 7.43 11.91 18.99
C GLY A 772 6.19 12.15 19.88
N VAL A 773 6.22 11.70 21.14
CA VAL A 773 5.04 11.76 22.02
C VAL A 773 4.58 13.20 22.31
N LYS A 774 5.50 14.17 22.35
CA LYS A 774 5.17 15.58 22.58
C LYS A 774 4.28 16.12 21.46
N ALA A 775 4.66 15.91 20.21
CA ALA A 775 3.83 16.34 19.08
C ALA A 775 2.47 15.62 19.09
N VAL A 776 2.48 14.29 19.29
CA VAL A 776 1.24 13.50 19.32
C VAL A 776 0.26 14.03 20.37
N VAL A 777 0.70 14.30 21.59
CA VAL A 777 -0.20 14.80 22.65
C VAL A 777 -0.78 16.18 22.30
N TRP A 778 0.02 17.08 21.73
CA TRP A 778 -0.45 18.42 21.35
C TRP A 778 -1.35 18.41 20.11
N THR A 779 -1.03 17.60 19.10
CA THR A 779 -1.91 17.43 17.93
C THR A 779 -3.25 16.86 18.35
N ASP A 780 -3.25 15.83 19.20
CA ASP A 780 -4.47 15.19 19.69
C ASP A 780 -5.33 16.18 20.50
N THR A 781 -4.70 17.04 21.31
CA THR A 781 -5.41 18.05 22.11
C THR A 781 -6.17 19.02 21.21
N ILE A 782 -5.55 19.51 20.13
CA ILE A 782 -6.21 20.40 19.16
C ILE A 782 -7.28 19.64 18.38
N GLN A 783 -6.95 18.45 17.88
CA GLN A 783 -7.86 17.57 17.14
C GLN A 783 -9.15 17.29 17.92
N LEU A 784 -9.05 17.10 19.23
CA LEU A 784 -10.21 16.92 20.11
C LEU A 784 -11.15 18.12 20.12
N PHE A 785 -10.64 19.36 20.09
CA PHE A 785 -11.51 20.54 20.02
C PHE A 785 -12.35 20.55 18.74
N PHE A 786 -11.77 20.15 17.61
CA PHE A 786 -12.51 20.00 16.35
C PHE A 786 -13.54 18.87 16.43
N THR A 787 -13.20 17.75 17.06
CA THR A 787 -14.13 16.63 17.26
C THR A 787 -15.32 17.03 18.15
N ILE A 788 -15.08 17.74 19.25
CA ILE A 788 -16.15 18.26 20.12
C ILE A 788 -17.01 19.28 19.37
N GLY A 789 -16.39 20.21 18.62
CA GLY A 789 -17.08 21.20 17.82
C GLY A 789 -17.98 20.56 16.76
N GLY A 790 -17.48 19.55 16.05
CA GLY A 790 -18.24 18.78 15.06
C GLY A 790 -19.42 18.04 15.68
N LEU A 791 -19.22 17.38 16.83
CA LEU A 791 -20.28 16.66 17.53
C LEU A 791 -21.38 17.59 18.04
N PHE A 792 -21.01 18.71 18.67
CA PHE A 792 -21.96 19.68 19.21
C PHE A 792 -22.81 20.33 18.12
N THR A 793 -22.19 20.57 16.96
CA THR A 793 -22.84 21.09 15.77
C THR A 793 -23.94 20.15 15.26
N VAL A 794 -23.63 18.85 15.14
CA VAL A 794 -24.61 17.84 14.68
C VAL A 794 -25.76 17.69 15.67
N LEU A 795 -25.47 17.72 16.97
CA LEU A 795 -26.48 17.65 18.03
C LEU A 795 -27.45 18.84 17.98
N THR A 796 -26.94 20.06 17.94
CA THR A 796 -27.76 21.28 17.96
C THR A 796 -28.65 21.37 16.72
N MET A 797 -28.07 21.18 15.54
CA MET A 797 -28.82 21.18 14.28
C MET A 797 -29.87 20.08 14.23
N GLY A 798 -29.55 18.90 14.78
CA GLY A 798 -30.47 17.78 14.78
C GLY A 798 -31.66 17.92 15.69
N VAL A 799 -31.45 18.45 16.89
CA VAL A 799 -32.55 18.80 17.80
C VAL A 799 -33.47 19.83 17.14
N MET A 800 -32.92 20.82 16.43
CA MET A 800 -33.72 21.79 15.68
C MET A 800 -34.48 21.16 14.51
N ALA A 801 -33.85 20.25 13.78
CA ALA A 801 -34.44 19.60 12.59
C ALA A 801 -35.61 18.65 12.91
N VAL A 802 -35.67 18.10 14.12
CA VAL A 802 -36.76 17.22 14.59
C VAL A 802 -37.88 18.01 15.28
N GLY A 803 -37.65 19.27 15.69
CA GLY A 803 -38.65 20.09 16.39
C GLY A 803 -38.46 20.18 17.91
N GLY A 804 -37.29 19.78 18.43
CA GLY A 804 -36.90 19.89 19.83
C GLY A 804 -36.56 18.56 20.49
N PHE A 805 -35.87 18.62 21.64
CA PHE A 805 -35.39 17.41 22.35
C PHE A 805 -36.55 16.55 22.86
N SER A 806 -37.66 17.17 23.24
CA SER A 806 -38.87 16.46 23.68
C SER A 806 -39.41 15.54 22.59
N GLU A 807 -39.34 15.97 21.33
CA GLU A 807 -39.86 15.21 20.21
C GLU A 807 -38.93 14.06 19.83
N VAL A 808 -37.61 14.29 19.87
CA VAL A 808 -36.59 13.23 19.74
C VAL A 808 -36.83 12.13 20.78
N TRP A 809 -37.11 12.52 22.03
CA TRP A 809 -37.37 11.57 23.11
C TRP A 809 -38.67 10.78 22.90
N ARG A 810 -39.75 11.46 22.47
CA ARG A 810 -41.06 10.84 22.19
C ARG A 810 -40.96 9.79 21.09
N ILE A 811 -40.42 10.16 19.93
CA ILE A 811 -40.27 9.28 18.76
C ILE A 811 -39.35 8.09 19.09
N SER A 812 -38.24 8.34 19.78
CA SER A 812 -37.31 7.27 20.18
C SER A 812 -37.94 6.26 21.16
N LYS A 813 -38.86 6.73 22.02
CA LYS A 813 -39.62 5.88 22.94
C LYS A 813 -40.63 5.02 22.18
N GLU A 814 -41.39 5.60 21.28
CA GLU A 814 -42.37 4.89 20.45
C GLU A 814 -41.71 3.86 19.53
N GLY A 815 -40.49 4.15 19.05
CA GLY A 815 -39.66 3.21 18.33
C GLY A 815 -39.02 2.10 19.17
N GLY A 816 -39.16 2.07 20.49
CA GLY A 816 -38.55 1.06 21.37
C GLY A 816 -37.02 1.16 21.51
N ARG A 817 -36.40 2.29 21.11
CA ARG A 817 -34.94 2.48 21.18
C ARG A 817 -34.45 2.85 22.59
N LEU A 818 -35.37 3.24 23.49
CA LEU A 818 -35.07 3.61 24.87
C LEU A 818 -35.21 2.44 25.87
N ASP A 819 -35.60 1.26 25.41
CA ASP A 819 -35.78 0.06 26.24
C ASP A 819 -34.44 -0.63 26.54
N ILE A 820 -33.58 0.03 27.31
CA ILE A 820 -32.18 -0.36 27.54
C ILE A 820 -31.97 -1.39 28.66
N PHE A 821 -32.99 -1.66 29.48
CA PHE A 821 -32.87 -2.53 30.67
C PHE A 821 -33.35 -3.96 30.41
N ASP A 822 -32.80 -4.61 29.39
CA ASP A 822 -32.99 -6.06 29.22
C ASP A 822 -32.12 -6.83 30.23
N MET A 823 -32.79 -7.40 31.23
CA MET A 823 -32.18 -8.14 32.35
C MET A 823 -31.91 -9.62 32.03
N ASN A 824 -32.07 -10.06 30.78
CA ASN A 824 -31.77 -11.43 30.39
C ASN A 824 -30.27 -11.76 30.60
N PRO A 825 -29.93 -12.78 31.41
CA PRO A 825 -28.54 -13.14 31.71
C PRO A 825 -27.86 -13.97 30.61
N SER A 826 -28.57 -14.31 29.53
CA SER A 826 -28.02 -15.12 28.44
C SER A 826 -26.86 -14.42 27.74
N PRO A 827 -25.66 -15.02 27.68
CA PRO A 827 -24.48 -14.43 27.02
C PRO A 827 -24.52 -14.58 25.49
N PHE A 828 -25.53 -15.28 24.96
CA PHE A 828 -25.72 -15.55 23.52
C PHE A 828 -26.58 -14.49 22.82
N ILE A 829 -27.10 -13.54 23.58
CA ILE A 829 -27.83 -12.38 23.05
C ILE A 829 -26.82 -11.28 22.77
N ARG A 830 -26.93 -10.63 21.59
CA ARG A 830 -25.99 -9.59 21.13
C ARG A 830 -25.72 -8.54 22.21
N THR A 831 -26.79 -7.96 22.76
CA THR A 831 -26.73 -6.86 23.73
C THR A 831 -27.81 -7.03 24.80
N THR A 832 -27.40 -6.97 26.07
CA THR A 832 -28.22 -7.01 27.29
C THR A 832 -27.55 -6.11 28.33
N PHE A 833 -28.25 -5.80 29.42
CA PHE A 833 -27.67 -5.05 30.54
C PHE A 833 -26.34 -5.67 31.03
N TRP A 834 -26.29 -7.00 31.15
CA TRP A 834 -25.13 -7.75 31.62
C TRP A 834 -23.96 -7.71 30.64
N SER A 835 -24.21 -7.92 29.35
CA SER A 835 -23.16 -7.88 28.33
C SER A 835 -22.53 -6.48 28.22
N MET A 836 -23.34 -5.42 28.32
CA MET A 836 -22.89 -4.03 28.23
C MET A 836 -22.14 -3.56 29.47
N THR A 837 -22.51 -4.04 30.65
CA THR A 837 -21.81 -3.68 31.89
C THR A 837 -20.57 -4.54 32.11
N ILE A 838 -20.71 -5.87 32.16
CA ILE A 838 -19.61 -6.80 32.47
C ILE A 838 -18.66 -6.95 31.28
N GLY A 839 -19.17 -7.19 30.07
CA GLY A 839 -18.33 -7.40 28.88
C GLY A 839 -17.47 -6.17 28.58
N THR A 840 -18.10 -4.99 28.56
CA THR A 840 -17.38 -3.72 28.33
C THR A 840 -16.40 -3.38 29.46
N PHE A 841 -16.65 -3.79 30.71
CA PHE A 841 -15.69 -3.59 31.81
C PHE A 841 -14.33 -4.26 31.52
N PHE A 842 -14.34 -5.54 31.14
CA PHE A 842 -13.10 -6.26 30.79
C PHE A 842 -12.46 -5.69 29.53
N GLY A 843 -13.26 -5.31 28.53
CA GLY A 843 -12.77 -4.62 27.34
C GLY A 843 -12.08 -3.29 27.65
N ASN A 844 -12.67 -2.48 28.53
CA ASN A 844 -12.11 -1.19 28.94
C ASN A 844 -10.80 -1.37 29.72
N ILE A 845 -10.71 -2.35 30.62
CA ILE A 845 -9.45 -2.63 31.34
C ILE A 845 -8.36 -3.07 30.36
N SER A 846 -8.67 -3.99 29.44
CA SER A 846 -7.69 -4.46 28.45
C SER A 846 -7.16 -3.31 27.58
N ARG A 847 -8.05 -2.42 27.13
CA ARG A 847 -7.70 -1.34 26.21
C ARG A 847 -7.09 -0.12 26.91
N PHE A 848 -7.61 0.31 28.07
CA PHE A 848 -7.28 1.59 28.70
C PHE A 848 -6.22 1.45 29.79
N THR A 849 -6.21 0.32 30.49
CA THR A 849 -5.39 0.15 31.69
C THR A 849 -4.04 -0.49 31.39
N ILE A 850 -4.02 -1.55 30.57
CA ILE A 850 -2.78 -2.28 30.23
C ILE A 850 -2.26 -1.96 28.82
N GLY A 851 -3.10 -1.37 27.96
CA GLY A 851 -2.74 -1.00 26.60
C GLY A 851 -1.60 0.01 26.55
N GLN A 852 -0.55 -0.29 25.78
CA GLN A 852 0.68 0.50 25.74
C GLN A 852 0.44 2.00 25.47
N LYS A 853 -0.45 2.32 24.53
CA LYS A 853 -0.73 3.71 24.14
C LYS A 853 -1.28 4.59 25.27
N PHE A 854 -1.91 3.99 26.29
CA PHE A 854 -2.38 4.72 27.47
C PHE A 854 -1.32 4.72 28.57
N VAL A 855 -0.74 3.55 28.90
CA VAL A 855 0.31 3.43 29.93
C VAL A 855 1.47 4.37 29.65
N GLN A 856 1.96 4.39 28.40
CA GLN A 856 3.07 5.24 27.97
C GLN A 856 2.79 6.73 28.20
N ARG A 857 1.55 7.18 27.98
CA ARG A 857 1.15 8.58 28.17
C ARG A 857 1.01 8.94 29.65
N PHE A 858 0.46 8.05 30.48
CA PHE A 858 0.44 8.28 31.92
C PHE A 858 1.85 8.41 32.51
N LEU A 859 2.80 7.58 32.06
CA LEU A 859 4.21 7.63 32.50
C LEU A 859 5.00 8.85 31.97
N SER A 860 4.39 9.69 31.11
CA SER A 860 4.97 10.98 30.70
C SER A 860 4.73 12.12 31.70
N ILE A 861 3.88 11.87 32.72
CA ILE A 861 3.58 12.82 33.80
C ILE A 861 4.57 12.62 34.95
N GLU A 862 5.09 13.71 35.50
CA GLU A 862 6.10 13.68 36.56
C GLU A 862 5.56 13.15 37.90
N LYS A 863 4.34 13.54 38.30
CA LYS A 863 3.78 13.27 39.63
C LYS A 863 2.61 12.27 39.56
N GLU A 864 2.64 11.24 40.41
CA GLU A 864 1.56 10.25 40.52
C GLU A 864 0.18 10.87 40.86
N ALA A 865 0.16 11.92 41.69
CA ALA A 865 -1.08 12.62 42.03
C ALA A 865 -1.73 13.29 40.80
N ASP A 866 -0.92 13.74 39.85
CA ASP A 866 -1.40 14.37 38.61
C ASP A 866 -1.85 13.32 37.58
N ILE A 867 -1.30 12.10 37.63
CA ILE A 867 -1.84 10.95 36.87
C ILE A 867 -3.27 10.63 37.32
N LYS A 868 -3.55 10.63 38.64
CA LYS A 868 -4.91 10.39 39.16
C LYS A 868 -5.91 11.45 38.69
N LYS A 869 -5.49 12.73 38.62
CA LYS A 869 -6.29 13.80 38.02
C LYS A 869 -6.51 13.57 36.53
N ALA A 870 -5.47 13.18 35.79
CA ALA A 870 -5.60 12.89 34.35
C ALA A 870 -6.61 11.77 34.07
N VAL A 871 -6.55 10.67 34.84
CA VAL A 871 -7.50 9.55 34.74
C VAL A 871 -8.93 10.03 35.03
N PHE A 872 -9.12 10.89 36.04
CA PHE A 872 -10.43 11.43 36.37
C PHE A 872 -11.02 12.29 35.23
N PHE A 873 -10.24 13.27 34.72
CA PHE A 873 -10.69 14.12 33.60
C PHE A 873 -10.98 13.31 32.34
N MET A 874 -10.13 12.33 32.03
CA MET A 874 -10.34 11.40 30.92
C MET A 874 -11.63 10.60 31.11
N GLY A 875 -11.88 10.05 32.29
CA GLY A 875 -13.08 9.26 32.59
C GLY A 875 -14.37 10.06 32.48
N CYS A 876 -14.42 11.25 33.08
CA CYS A 876 -15.56 12.16 32.98
C CYS A 876 -15.85 12.52 31.51
N GLY A 877 -14.82 12.94 30.77
CA GLY A 877 -15.01 13.34 29.38
C GLY A 877 -15.38 12.18 28.45
N TRP A 878 -14.87 10.97 28.71
CA TRP A 878 -15.27 9.76 27.96
C TRP A 878 -16.76 9.46 28.11
N VAL A 879 -17.28 9.46 29.35
CA VAL A 879 -18.72 9.27 29.61
C VAL A 879 -19.55 10.35 28.93
N SER A 880 -19.14 11.62 29.03
CA SER A 880 -19.86 12.74 28.41
C SER A 880 -19.92 12.64 26.89
N LEU A 881 -18.79 12.36 26.22
CA LEU A 881 -18.74 12.25 24.75
C LEU A 881 -19.50 11.04 24.24
N GLN A 882 -19.46 9.93 24.98
CA GLN A 882 -20.21 8.74 24.63
C GLN A 882 -21.73 8.99 24.70
N LEU A 883 -22.21 9.65 25.76
CA LEU A 883 -23.62 10.05 25.86
C LEU A 883 -24.03 10.98 24.70
N CYS A 884 -23.16 11.91 24.30
CA CYS A 884 -23.40 12.77 23.14
C CYS A 884 -23.55 11.95 21.83
N CYS A 885 -22.73 10.91 21.63
CA CYS A 885 -22.86 10.02 20.48
C CYS A 885 -24.18 9.21 20.53
N VAL A 886 -24.60 8.75 21.72
CA VAL A 886 -25.88 8.06 21.88
C VAL A 886 -27.05 8.97 21.53
N VAL A 887 -27.06 10.20 22.03
CA VAL A 887 -28.09 11.21 21.69
C VAL A 887 -28.07 11.50 20.19
N THR A 888 -26.90 11.57 19.55
CA THR A 888 -26.79 11.73 18.10
C THR A 888 -27.49 10.60 17.35
N GLY A 889 -27.31 9.34 17.75
CA GLY A 889 -28.01 8.20 17.15
C GLY A 889 -29.54 8.27 17.28
N LEU A 890 -30.03 8.69 18.46
CA LEU A 890 -31.47 8.89 18.69
C LEU A 890 -32.06 10.00 17.81
N ILE A 891 -31.31 11.07 17.59
CA ILE A 891 -31.70 12.17 16.69
C ILE A 891 -31.78 11.69 15.25
N VAL A 892 -30.77 10.95 14.76
CA VAL A 892 -30.75 10.39 13.40
C VAL A 892 -31.96 9.47 13.21
N TYR A 893 -32.26 8.63 14.21
CA TYR A 893 -33.46 7.79 14.19
C TYR A 893 -34.74 8.61 14.11
N SER A 894 -34.88 9.61 14.97
CA SER A 894 -36.10 10.44 15.01
C SER A 894 -36.32 11.19 13.70
N LYS A 895 -35.25 11.60 13.01
CA LYS A 895 -35.35 12.23 11.68
C LYS A 895 -35.82 11.27 10.58
N TYR A 896 -35.40 10.01 10.63
CA TYR A 896 -35.63 9.01 9.57
C TYR A 896 -36.58 7.87 9.95
N HIS A 897 -37.32 7.99 11.06
CA HIS A 897 -38.19 6.91 11.56
C HIS A 897 -39.26 6.46 10.54
N ASP A 898 -39.76 7.40 9.73
CA ASP A 898 -40.77 7.16 8.69
C ASP A 898 -40.21 6.87 7.29
N CYS A 899 -38.91 7.10 7.08
CA CYS A 899 -38.23 6.86 5.81
C CYS A 899 -36.77 6.47 6.06
N ASP A 900 -36.56 5.18 6.29
CA ASP A 900 -35.25 4.61 6.55
C ASP A 900 -34.34 4.69 5.30
N PRO A 901 -33.22 5.44 5.35
CA PRO A 901 -32.35 5.63 4.20
C PRO A 901 -31.67 4.35 3.72
N LEU A 902 -31.48 3.35 4.60
CA LEU A 902 -30.88 2.07 4.22
C LEU A 902 -31.87 1.23 3.41
N THR A 903 -33.08 0.99 3.95
CA THR A 903 -34.12 0.20 3.29
C THR A 903 -34.63 0.89 2.02
N ALA A 904 -34.66 2.23 1.99
CA ALA A 904 -34.98 3.03 0.82
C ALA A 904 -33.86 3.06 -0.25
N LYS A 905 -32.71 2.40 -0.01
CA LYS A 905 -31.52 2.37 -0.88
C LYS A 905 -30.93 3.76 -1.20
N LEU A 906 -31.15 4.73 -0.31
CA LEU A 906 -30.43 6.02 -0.33
C LEU A 906 -28.98 5.83 0.17
N VAL A 907 -28.77 4.81 1.00
CA VAL A 907 -27.49 4.40 1.57
C VAL A 907 -27.29 2.90 1.34
N ASN A 908 -26.05 2.47 1.04
CA ASN A 908 -25.73 1.07 0.74
C ASN A 908 -25.25 0.26 1.96
N ARG A 909 -24.80 0.93 3.02
CA ARG A 909 -24.25 0.30 4.23
C ARG A 909 -24.61 1.09 5.49
N ASP A 910 -24.76 0.39 6.61
CA ASP A 910 -25.18 0.95 7.90
C ASP A 910 -24.32 2.15 8.34
N ASP A 911 -23.00 2.07 8.13
CA ASP A 911 -22.00 3.06 8.55
C ASP A 911 -22.07 4.39 7.79
N GLN A 912 -22.83 4.47 6.69
CA GLN A 912 -23.00 5.70 5.90
C GLN A 912 -24.23 6.52 6.33
N THR A 913 -25.03 6.00 7.28
CA THR A 913 -26.25 6.65 7.75
C THR A 913 -25.97 8.01 8.40
N LEU A 914 -24.97 8.09 9.28
CA LEU A 914 -24.63 9.34 9.96
C LEU A 914 -23.99 10.38 9.02
N PRO A 915 -23.03 10.05 8.13
CA PRO A 915 -22.55 10.99 7.12
C PRO A 915 -23.66 11.55 6.23
N TYR A 916 -24.58 10.69 5.77
CA TYR A 916 -25.73 11.10 4.97
C TYR A 916 -26.62 12.11 5.72
N TYR A 917 -26.94 11.81 6.99
CA TYR A 917 -27.70 12.69 7.85
C TYR A 917 -27.08 14.10 8.00
N VAL A 918 -25.77 14.17 8.25
CA VAL A 918 -25.09 15.46 8.44
C VAL A 918 -25.16 16.30 7.18
N MET A 919 -25.01 15.67 6.01
CA MET A 919 -25.12 16.38 4.73
C MET A 919 -26.54 16.91 4.53
N ASP A 920 -27.56 16.09 4.76
CA ASP A 920 -28.97 16.48 4.62
C ASP A 920 -29.31 17.72 5.48
N VAL A 921 -28.90 17.71 6.75
CA VAL A 921 -29.19 18.80 7.69
C VAL A 921 -28.30 20.04 7.49
N ALA A 922 -27.04 19.87 7.06
CA ALA A 922 -26.09 20.97 6.91
C ALA A 922 -26.18 21.70 5.55
N LYS A 923 -27.04 21.27 4.63
CA LYS A 923 -27.16 21.78 3.25
C LYS A 923 -27.18 23.30 3.09
N ASN A 924 -27.75 24.01 4.07
CA ASN A 924 -28.00 25.45 3.98
C ASN A 924 -26.96 26.30 4.72
N ILE A 925 -25.95 25.69 5.37
CA ILE A 925 -24.94 26.41 6.18
C ILE A 925 -23.54 26.06 5.68
N PRO A 926 -22.85 26.98 4.96
CA PRO A 926 -21.52 26.72 4.42
C PRO A 926 -20.49 26.55 5.54
N GLY A 927 -19.59 25.56 5.42
CA GLY A 927 -18.51 25.30 6.39
C GLY A 927 -18.86 24.29 7.49
N LEU A 928 -20.14 24.02 7.73
CA LEU A 928 -20.61 23.18 8.84
C LEU A 928 -20.26 21.70 8.64
N SER A 929 -20.46 21.21 7.41
CA SER A 929 -20.06 19.88 6.97
C SER A 929 -18.54 19.68 7.08
N GLY A 930 -17.76 20.73 6.81
CA GLY A 930 -16.31 20.76 6.95
C GLY A 930 -15.85 20.60 8.39
N VAL A 931 -16.52 21.26 9.35
CA VAL A 931 -16.21 21.11 10.79
C VAL A 931 -16.48 19.69 11.27
N PHE A 932 -17.61 19.09 10.89
CA PHE A 932 -17.94 17.71 11.25
C PHE A 932 -16.90 16.72 10.71
N LEU A 933 -16.59 16.79 9.41
CA LEU A 933 -15.61 15.89 8.78
C LEU A 933 -14.19 16.14 9.31
N ALA A 934 -13.82 17.39 9.60
CA ALA A 934 -12.56 17.72 10.27
C ALA A 934 -12.50 17.07 11.67
N GLY A 935 -13.60 17.10 12.43
CA GLY A 935 -13.71 16.44 13.72
C GLY A 935 -13.63 14.91 13.65
N LEU A 936 -14.26 14.30 12.64
CA LEU A 936 -14.21 12.86 12.39
C LEU A 936 -12.81 12.40 11.99
N VAL A 937 -12.14 13.10 11.07
CA VAL A 937 -10.78 12.78 10.64
C VAL A 937 -9.78 13.02 11.77
N SER A 938 -9.94 14.10 12.54
CA SER A 938 -9.15 14.39 13.77
C SER A 938 -9.15 13.22 14.75
N SER A 939 -10.34 12.67 15.01
CA SER A 939 -10.58 11.55 15.90
C SER A 939 -9.86 10.25 15.45
N ALA A 940 -9.74 10.03 14.14
CA ALA A 940 -8.99 8.90 13.61
C ALA A 940 -7.48 9.12 13.56
N LEU A 941 -7.06 10.35 13.20
CA LEU A 941 -5.64 10.73 13.18
C LEU A 941 -5.01 10.60 14.56
N SER A 942 -5.70 11.06 15.62
CA SER A 942 -5.22 10.95 17.01
C SER A 942 -4.97 9.50 17.43
N THR A 943 -5.87 8.60 17.04
CA THR A 943 -5.79 7.16 17.32
C THR A 943 -4.65 6.51 16.53
N MET A 944 -4.45 6.90 15.27
CA MET A 944 -3.35 6.43 14.43
C MET A 944 -1.99 6.90 14.97
N SER A 945 -1.84 8.19 15.29
CA SER A 945 -0.56 8.74 15.80
C SER A 945 -0.17 8.15 17.14
N ALA A 946 -1.14 7.94 18.05
CA ALA A 946 -0.91 7.22 19.30
C ALA A 946 -0.36 5.82 19.06
N SER A 947 -1.01 5.08 18.16
CA SER A 947 -0.68 3.70 17.84
C SER A 947 0.69 3.58 17.16
N LEU A 948 1.01 4.46 16.21
CA LEU A 948 2.31 4.49 15.52
C LEU A 948 3.47 4.78 16.48
N ASN A 949 3.27 5.71 17.43
CA ASN A 949 4.29 6.02 18.44
C ASN A 949 4.52 4.79 19.34
N SER A 950 3.46 4.25 19.94
CA SER A 950 3.57 3.10 20.84
C SER A 950 4.13 1.86 20.16
N LEU A 951 3.77 1.62 18.89
CA LEU A 951 4.30 0.49 18.13
C LEU A 951 5.79 0.64 17.82
N SER A 952 6.24 1.85 17.50
CA SER A 952 7.67 2.13 17.35
C SER A 952 8.45 1.92 18.65
N GLY A 953 7.83 2.24 19.80
CA GLY A 953 8.37 2.01 21.14
C GLY A 953 8.51 0.52 21.47
N ILE A 954 7.42 -0.23 21.33
CA ILE A 954 7.42 -1.68 21.59
C ILE A 954 8.44 -2.40 20.71
N ILE A 955 8.44 -2.12 19.41
CA ILE A 955 9.38 -2.78 18.49
C ILE A 955 10.83 -2.47 18.89
N TYR A 956 11.10 -1.22 19.26
CA TYR A 956 12.43 -0.83 19.70
C TYR A 956 12.83 -1.50 21.02
N GLU A 957 12.06 -1.29 22.09
CA GLU A 957 12.39 -1.73 23.46
C GLU A 957 12.37 -3.25 23.62
N ASP A 958 11.40 -3.93 23.00
CA ASP A 958 11.17 -5.36 23.24
C ASP A 958 11.94 -6.26 22.26
N PHE A 959 12.31 -5.76 21.08
CA PHE A 959 12.98 -6.58 20.05
C PHE A 959 14.36 -6.06 19.62
N ILE A 960 14.56 -4.75 19.52
CA ILE A 960 15.77 -4.17 18.90
C ILE A 960 16.84 -3.75 19.93
N ASP A 961 16.48 -3.13 21.07
CA ASP A 961 17.44 -2.50 21.99
C ASP A 961 18.51 -3.48 22.48
N GLN A 962 18.10 -4.72 22.78
CA GLN A 962 18.98 -5.83 23.18
C GLN A 962 20.12 -6.13 22.20
N TRP A 963 20.00 -5.72 20.92
CA TRP A 963 21.00 -6.01 19.88
C TRP A 963 21.89 -4.79 19.59
N ILE A 964 21.66 -3.67 20.27
CA ILE A 964 22.44 -2.44 20.12
C ILE A 964 23.52 -2.37 21.20
N GLN A 965 24.79 -2.37 20.77
CA GLN A 965 25.93 -2.18 21.65
C GLN A 965 25.89 -0.81 22.36
N GLU A 966 26.26 -0.81 23.64
CA GLU A 966 26.43 0.43 24.41
C GLU A 966 27.52 1.31 23.78
N SER A 967 27.16 2.57 23.52
CA SER A 967 28.09 3.57 23.00
C SER A 967 27.59 4.97 23.38
N PRO A 968 28.46 6.00 23.39
CA PRO A 968 28.04 7.38 23.65
C PRO A 968 27.01 7.93 22.65
N ARG A 969 26.81 7.25 21.51
CA ARG A 969 25.83 7.59 20.47
C ARG A 969 24.58 6.70 20.51
N LYS A 970 24.42 5.82 21.51
CA LYS A 970 23.28 4.89 21.62
C LYS A 970 21.96 5.66 21.57
N ASP A 971 21.78 6.66 22.43
CA ASP A 971 20.52 7.40 22.55
C ASP A 971 20.04 8.06 21.25
N ALA A 972 20.95 8.73 20.53
CA ALA A 972 20.63 9.34 19.24
C ALA A 972 20.35 8.30 18.15
N LYS A 973 21.04 7.16 18.19
CA LYS A 973 20.81 6.03 17.29
C LYS A 973 19.46 5.38 17.57
N SER A 974 19.10 5.21 18.84
CA SER A 974 17.82 4.69 19.31
C SER A 974 16.66 5.55 18.82
N ALA A 975 16.72 6.87 19.06
CA ALA A 975 15.70 7.80 18.58
C ALA A 975 15.53 7.72 17.05
N ASN A 976 16.63 7.65 16.29
CA ASN A 976 16.55 7.52 14.83
C ASN A 976 15.96 6.18 14.37
N ILE A 977 16.29 5.07 15.05
CA ILE A 977 15.68 3.76 14.74
C ILE A 977 14.17 3.81 14.97
N MET A 978 13.72 4.39 16.07
CA MET A 978 12.29 4.50 16.37
C MET A 978 11.54 5.35 15.35
N LYS A 979 12.14 6.46 14.88
CA LYS A 979 11.59 7.28 13.80
C LYS A 979 11.45 6.48 12.50
N VAL A 980 12.50 5.74 12.11
CA VAL A 980 12.46 4.88 10.92
C VAL A 980 11.41 3.77 11.08
N THR A 981 11.33 3.13 12.24
CA THR A 981 10.32 2.10 12.52
C THR A 981 8.90 2.67 12.44
N SER A 982 8.64 3.85 13.01
CA SER A 982 7.35 4.53 12.92
C SER A 982 6.96 4.81 11.47
N PHE A 983 7.91 5.27 10.65
CA PHE A 983 7.70 5.49 9.22
C PHE A 983 7.39 4.19 8.45
N ILE A 984 8.15 3.12 8.69
CA ILE A 984 7.93 1.81 8.05
C ILE A 984 6.56 1.24 8.41
N ILE A 985 6.19 1.25 9.69
CA ILE A 985 4.86 0.82 10.14
C ILE A 985 3.78 1.63 9.42
N GLY A 986 3.94 2.95 9.33
CA GLY A 986 3.04 3.82 8.61
C GLY A 986 2.84 3.44 7.15
N LEU A 987 3.91 3.09 6.45
CA LEU A 987 3.83 2.59 5.07
C LEU A 987 3.12 1.23 4.97
N ILE A 988 3.36 0.32 5.93
CA ILE A 988 2.66 -0.96 5.99
C ILE A 988 1.17 -0.74 6.23
N THR A 989 0.80 0.19 7.13
CA THR A 989 -0.59 0.60 7.34
C THR A 989 -1.24 1.06 6.04
N ILE A 990 -0.57 1.91 5.26
CA ILE A 990 -1.07 2.37 3.95
C ILE A 990 -1.29 1.19 2.98
N ALA A 991 -0.38 0.22 2.94
CA ALA A 991 -0.54 -0.97 2.11
C ALA A 991 -1.72 -1.86 2.56
N MET A 992 -1.91 -2.02 3.88
CA MET A 992 -2.97 -2.85 4.46
C MET A 992 -4.39 -2.29 4.22
N ILE A 993 -4.53 -0.99 3.95
CA ILE A 993 -5.82 -0.37 3.64
C ILE A 993 -6.47 -1.00 2.40
N PHE A 994 -5.68 -1.38 1.39
CA PHE A 994 -6.17 -2.03 0.17
C PHE A 994 -6.71 -3.45 0.44
N VAL A 995 -6.24 -4.10 1.51
CA VAL A 995 -6.73 -5.41 1.94
C VAL A 995 -8.06 -5.25 2.69
N ILE A 996 -8.17 -4.23 3.55
CA ILE A 996 -9.33 -4.02 4.42
C ILE A 996 -10.61 -3.69 3.66
N GLU A 997 -10.51 -3.03 2.51
CA GLU A 997 -11.70 -2.73 1.69
C GLU A 997 -12.48 -3.97 1.23
N HIS A 998 -11.79 -5.11 1.12
CA HIS A 998 -12.39 -6.39 0.75
C HIS A 998 -12.99 -7.14 1.96
N LEU A 999 -12.79 -6.61 3.16
CA LEU A 999 -13.33 -7.14 4.41
C LEU A 999 -14.70 -6.47 4.69
N GLY A 1000 -15.73 -7.27 4.94
CA GLY A 1000 -17.15 -6.86 5.03
C GLY A 1000 -17.50 -5.76 6.06
N THR A 1001 -18.25 -6.09 7.12
CA THR A 1001 -18.70 -5.10 8.12
C THR A 1001 -17.56 -4.69 9.05
N ILE A 1002 -17.14 -3.43 8.95
CA ILE A 1002 -15.85 -2.94 9.49
C ILE A 1002 -15.86 -2.83 11.02
N PHE A 1003 -16.97 -2.39 11.62
CA PHE A 1003 -17.06 -2.10 13.06
C PHE A 1003 -16.98 -3.36 13.94
N GLU A 1004 -17.79 -4.37 13.63
CA GLU A 1004 -17.81 -5.62 14.38
C GLU A 1004 -16.55 -6.45 14.14
N MET A 1005 -16.05 -6.48 12.90
CA MET A 1005 -14.83 -7.19 12.56
C MET A 1005 -13.62 -6.61 13.30
N ALA A 1006 -13.52 -5.28 13.38
CA ALA A 1006 -12.46 -4.61 14.12
C ALA A 1006 -12.45 -4.98 15.61
N ASN A 1007 -13.63 -5.02 16.24
CA ASN A 1007 -13.74 -5.40 17.65
C ASN A 1007 -13.48 -6.89 17.88
N SER A 1008 -14.03 -7.76 17.03
CA SER A 1008 -13.92 -9.21 17.15
C SER A 1008 -12.49 -9.70 16.97
N LEU A 1009 -11.77 -9.18 15.98
CA LEU A 1009 -10.38 -9.59 15.69
C LEU A 1009 -9.41 -9.21 16.82
N SER A 1010 -9.60 -8.03 17.43
CA SER A 1010 -8.78 -7.61 18.57
C SER A 1010 -9.00 -8.48 19.81
N THR A 1011 -10.18 -9.09 19.99
CA THR A 1011 -10.47 -9.92 21.17
C THR A 1011 -9.60 -11.17 21.28
N VAL A 1012 -9.10 -11.70 20.16
CA VAL A 1012 -8.20 -12.86 20.11
C VAL A 1012 -6.91 -12.59 20.89
N VAL A 1013 -6.47 -11.33 20.91
CA VAL A 1013 -5.25 -10.90 21.58
C VAL A 1013 -5.54 -10.22 22.92
N ASP A 1014 -6.55 -9.37 22.98
CA ASP A 1014 -6.88 -8.56 24.17
C ASP A 1014 -7.26 -9.44 25.38
N GLY A 1015 -7.92 -10.58 25.16
CA GLY A 1015 -8.29 -11.53 26.21
C GLY A 1015 -7.08 -12.22 26.86
N PRO A 1016 -6.23 -12.93 26.09
CA PRO A 1016 -5.00 -13.53 26.62
C PRO A 1016 -4.08 -12.52 27.32
N LEU A 1017 -3.89 -11.32 26.74
CA LEU A 1017 -3.06 -10.29 27.35
C LEU A 1017 -3.60 -9.85 28.71
N LEU A 1018 -4.90 -9.54 28.81
CA LEU A 1018 -5.52 -9.19 30.08
C LEU A 1018 -5.36 -10.31 31.11
N GLY A 1019 -5.55 -11.56 30.70
CA GLY A 1019 -5.33 -12.74 31.54
C GLY A 1019 -3.92 -12.82 32.11
N LEU A 1020 -2.88 -12.55 31.31
CA LEU A 1020 -1.47 -12.55 31.76
C LEU A 1020 -1.20 -11.47 32.81
N PHE A 1021 -1.74 -10.26 32.63
CA PHE A 1021 -1.61 -9.20 33.62
C PHE A 1021 -2.37 -9.52 34.91
N ILE A 1022 -3.56 -10.12 34.83
CA ILE A 1022 -4.32 -10.54 36.02
C ILE A 1022 -3.56 -11.63 36.79
N LEU A 1023 -3.03 -12.64 36.10
CA LEU A 1023 -2.17 -13.67 36.69
C LEU A 1023 -0.93 -13.04 37.37
N GLY A 1024 -0.31 -12.05 36.73
CA GLY A 1024 0.87 -11.38 37.27
C GLY A 1024 0.60 -10.55 38.52
N MET A 1025 -0.41 -9.68 38.47
CA MET A 1025 -0.67 -8.63 39.45
C MET A 1025 -1.48 -9.10 40.67
N PHE A 1026 -2.33 -10.12 40.49
CA PHE A 1026 -3.25 -10.57 41.54
C PHE A 1026 -2.96 -11.97 42.06
N MET A 1027 -2.16 -12.79 41.36
CA MET A 1027 -1.92 -14.19 41.73
C MET A 1027 -0.43 -14.46 41.99
N PRO A 1028 0.07 -14.27 43.24
CA PRO A 1028 1.48 -14.45 43.56
C PRO A 1028 1.98 -15.90 43.47
N TRP A 1029 1.08 -16.89 43.50
CA TRP A 1029 1.42 -18.32 43.39
C TRP A 1029 1.59 -18.81 41.94
N VAL A 1030 1.32 -17.97 40.94
CA VAL A 1030 1.42 -18.37 39.52
C VAL A 1030 2.86 -18.25 39.03
N GLY A 1031 3.35 -19.31 38.38
CA GLY A 1031 4.68 -19.40 37.79
C GLY A 1031 4.72 -19.11 36.29
N LYS A 1032 5.92 -19.13 35.71
CA LYS A 1032 6.14 -18.83 34.28
C LYS A 1032 5.51 -19.88 33.35
N LYS A 1033 5.56 -21.18 33.68
CA LYS A 1033 4.98 -22.24 32.84
C LYS A 1033 3.46 -22.20 32.85
N GLY A 1034 2.87 -21.86 33.99
CA GLY A 1034 1.43 -21.63 34.07
C GLY A 1034 1.01 -20.43 33.22
N ALA A 1035 1.68 -19.29 33.37
CA ALA A 1035 1.38 -18.09 32.59
C ALA A 1035 1.46 -18.33 31.07
N ILE A 1036 2.55 -18.92 30.57
CA ILE A 1036 2.69 -19.19 29.13
C ILE A 1036 1.66 -20.19 28.61
N SER A 1037 1.35 -21.24 29.37
CA SER A 1037 0.38 -22.26 28.97
C SER A 1037 -1.05 -21.70 28.97
N GLY A 1038 -1.39 -20.86 29.95
CA GLY A 1038 -2.67 -20.14 29.99
C GLY A 1038 -2.83 -19.20 28.80
N GLY A 1039 -1.80 -18.41 28.50
CA GLY A 1039 -1.79 -17.50 27.35
C GLY A 1039 -1.98 -18.24 26.02
N CYS A 1040 -1.17 -19.27 25.75
CA CYS A 1040 -1.27 -20.07 24.53
C CYS A 1040 -2.62 -20.80 24.39
N SER A 1041 -3.15 -21.36 25.48
CA SER A 1041 -4.45 -22.05 25.47
C SER A 1041 -5.58 -21.06 25.17
N SER A 1042 -5.52 -19.86 25.73
CA SER A 1042 -6.51 -18.81 25.45
C SER A 1042 -6.45 -18.35 24.00
N ILE A 1043 -5.26 -18.16 23.43
CA ILE A 1043 -5.12 -17.82 22.00
C ILE A 1043 -5.76 -18.89 21.11
N ALA A 1044 -5.53 -20.17 21.39
CA ALA A 1044 -6.10 -21.27 20.63
C ALA A 1044 -7.64 -21.30 20.72
N VAL A 1045 -8.19 -21.18 21.94
CA VAL A 1045 -9.64 -21.16 22.18
C VAL A 1045 -10.29 -19.93 21.53
N MET A 1046 -9.69 -18.75 21.69
CA MET A 1046 -10.23 -17.52 21.12
C MET A 1046 -10.15 -17.52 19.59
N SER A 1047 -9.07 -18.04 19.00
CA SER A 1047 -8.94 -18.19 17.55
C SER A 1047 -10.01 -19.12 16.99
N TRP A 1048 -10.32 -20.21 17.69
CA TRP A 1048 -11.40 -21.13 17.33
C TRP A 1048 -12.77 -20.44 17.38
N ILE A 1049 -13.09 -19.78 18.50
CA ILE A 1049 -14.40 -19.14 18.71
C ILE A 1049 -14.61 -18.01 17.70
N VAL A 1050 -13.66 -17.07 17.61
CA VAL A 1050 -13.77 -15.90 16.72
C VAL A 1050 -13.77 -16.34 15.26
N GLY A 1051 -12.87 -17.24 14.86
CA GLY A 1051 -12.83 -17.77 13.49
C GLY A 1051 -14.12 -18.48 13.09
N GLY A 1052 -14.66 -19.32 13.97
CA GLY A 1052 -15.93 -20.00 13.75
C GLY A 1052 -17.12 -19.04 13.66
N THR A 1053 -17.22 -18.06 14.56
CA THR A 1053 -18.27 -17.02 14.50
C THR A 1053 -18.21 -16.24 13.19
N GLN A 1054 -17.02 -15.81 12.74
CA GLN A 1054 -16.86 -15.08 11.48
C GLN A 1054 -17.23 -15.94 10.26
N TRP A 1055 -16.87 -17.23 10.27
CA TRP A 1055 -17.27 -18.16 9.20
C TRP A 1055 -18.80 -18.35 9.11
N HIS A 1056 -19.49 -18.43 10.26
CA HIS A 1056 -20.95 -18.52 10.30
C HIS A 1056 -21.65 -17.22 9.87
N ILE A 1057 -21.09 -16.05 10.20
CA ILE A 1057 -21.58 -14.75 9.72
C ILE A 1057 -21.41 -14.64 8.20
N TYR A 1058 -20.23 -15.02 7.68
CA TYR A 1058 -19.95 -14.99 6.24
C TYR A 1058 -20.92 -15.87 5.43
N ASN A 1059 -21.23 -17.06 5.94
CA ASN A 1059 -22.19 -17.98 5.32
C ASN A 1059 -23.66 -17.63 5.60
N LYS A 1060 -23.95 -16.44 6.16
CA LYS A 1060 -25.29 -15.94 6.50
C LYS A 1060 -26.09 -16.85 7.45
N ARG A 1061 -25.40 -17.70 8.23
CA ARG A 1061 -26.02 -18.58 9.25
C ARG A 1061 -26.30 -17.86 10.56
N ILE A 1062 -25.63 -16.73 10.79
CA ILE A 1062 -25.92 -15.78 11.87
C ILE A 1062 -26.25 -14.46 11.20
N GLN A 1063 -27.53 -14.05 11.26
CA GLN A 1063 -27.98 -12.74 10.80
C GLN A 1063 -28.39 -11.90 12.00
N GLN A 1064 -28.04 -10.62 11.96
CA GLN A 1064 -28.26 -9.71 13.07
C GLN A 1064 -29.61 -9.03 12.89
N ALA A 1065 -30.49 -9.17 13.88
CA ALA A 1065 -31.80 -8.55 13.84
C ALA A 1065 -31.69 -7.03 14.10
N HIS A 1066 -32.21 -6.22 13.19
CA HIS A 1066 -32.39 -4.78 13.38
C HIS A 1066 -33.73 -4.54 14.08
N LEU A 1067 -33.84 -3.47 14.89
CA LEU A 1067 -35.15 -2.99 15.34
C LEU A 1067 -35.95 -2.49 14.12
N PRO A 1068 -37.29 -2.64 14.13
CA PRO A 1068 -38.12 -2.31 12.97
C PRO A 1068 -38.00 -0.83 12.57
N THR A 1069 -37.95 -0.57 11.26
CA THR A 1069 -37.92 0.75 10.61
C THR A 1069 -39.02 0.84 9.53
N SER A 1070 -39.49 2.04 9.19
CA SER A 1070 -40.56 2.27 8.20
C SER A 1070 -40.04 2.91 6.91
N ILE A 1071 -40.76 2.69 5.81
CA ILE A 1071 -40.56 3.38 4.52
C ILE A 1071 -41.86 4.03 4.00
N GLU A 1072 -42.91 4.10 4.82
CA GLU A 1072 -44.26 4.48 4.40
C GLU A 1072 -44.35 5.92 3.85
N ASN A 1073 -43.53 6.85 4.36
CA ASN A 1073 -43.56 8.27 3.96
C ASN A 1073 -42.32 8.68 3.16
N CYS A 1074 -41.66 7.76 2.44
CA CYS A 1074 -40.53 8.14 1.58
C CYS A 1074 -40.98 8.94 0.34
N PRO A 1075 -40.34 10.07 0.01
CA PRO A 1075 -40.76 10.98 -1.08
C PRO A 1075 -40.48 10.46 -2.51
N PHE A 1076 -40.06 9.20 -2.69
CA PHE A 1076 -39.68 8.63 -3.97
C PHE A 1076 -40.55 7.40 -4.31
N PRO A 1077 -40.96 7.19 -5.57
CA PRO A 1077 -41.73 6.02 -5.95
C PRO A 1077 -40.82 4.79 -5.93
N LEU A 1078 -40.85 4.01 -4.85
CA LEU A 1078 -40.29 2.66 -4.86
C LEU A 1078 -41.22 1.75 -5.68
N ASN A 1079 -40.67 1.04 -6.67
CA ASN A 1079 -41.39 -0.05 -7.33
C ASN A 1079 -41.82 -1.06 -6.26
N ASN A 1080 -43.13 -1.20 -6.07
CA ASN A 1080 -43.77 -2.03 -5.03
C ASN A 1080 -43.46 -3.55 -5.12
N THR A 1081 -42.62 -4.00 -6.06
CA THR A 1081 -42.25 -5.41 -6.24
C THR A 1081 -41.10 -5.89 -5.35
N LEU A 1082 -40.44 -5.02 -4.56
CA LEU A 1082 -39.35 -5.41 -3.64
C LEU A 1082 -39.81 -5.54 -2.17
N LEU A 1083 -41.09 -5.32 -1.88
CA LEU A 1083 -41.66 -5.40 -0.53
C LEU A 1083 -42.09 -6.83 -0.18
N GLN A 1084 -41.09 -7.69 0.04
CA GLN A 1084 -41.24 -8.80 0.99
C GLN A 1084 -40.16 -8.62 2.04
N SER A 1085 -40.55 -8.17 3.22
CA SER A 1085 -39.82 -8.46 4.45
C SER A 1085 -39.78 -9.98 4.60
N THR A 1086 -38.77 -10.62 4.03
CA THR A 1086 -38.45 -12.01 4.35
C THR A 1086 -38.08 -12.05 5.82
N THR A 1087 -39.03 -12.43 6.67
CA THR A 1087 -38.72 -13.08 7.93
C THR A 1087 -37.81 -14.26 7.56
N PRO A 1088 -36.58 -14.34 8.11
CA PRO A 1088 -35.67 -15.42 7.76
C PRO A 1088 -36.36 -16.73 8.08
N SER A 1089 -36.48 -17.61 7.07
CA SER A 1089 -36.96 -18.97 7.29
C SER A 1089 -36.09 -19.61 8.39
N PRO A 1090 -36.68 -20.26 9.40
CA PRO A 1090 -35.90 -20.91 10.45
C PRO A 1090 -34.95 -21.90 9.78
N LEU A 1091 -33.65 -21.80 10.10
CA LEU A 1091 -32.64 -22.74 9.59
C LEU A 1091 -33.05 -24.17 9.98
N SER A 1092 -32.69 -25.14 9.14
CA SER A 1092 -32.82 -26.54 9.52
C SER A 1092 -32.04 -26.80 10.83
N PRO A 1093 -32.48 -27.70 11.71
CA PRO A 1093 -31.76 -28.01 12.96
C PRO A 1093 -30.31 -28.47 12.73
N GLU A 1094 -30.01 -28.98 11.53
CA GLU A 1094 -28.68 -29.44 11.12
C GLU A 1094 -27.75 -28.28 10.70
N ASP A 1095 -28.31 -27.13 10.31
CA ASP A 1095 -27.55 -25.95 9.87
C ASP A 1095 -27.29 -24.92 11.00
N GLU A 1096 -27.87 -25.14 12.19
CA GLU A 1096 -27.68 -24.23 13.32
C GLU A 1096 -26.23 -24.23 13.86
N PRO A 1097 -25.60 -23.06 14.01
CA PRO A 1097 -24.28 -22.97 14.62
C PRO A 1097 -24.28 -23.45 16.08
N MET A 1098 -23.20 -24.11 16.49
CA MET A 1098 -22.97 -24.45 17.90
C MET A 1098 -23.15 -23.21 18.78
N LEU A 1099 -23.72 -23.39 19.97
CA LEU A 1099 -24.04 -22.30 20.91
C LEU A 1099 -22.84 -21.39 21.22
N ILE A 1100 -21.63 -21.96 21.24
CA ILE A 1100 -20.39 -21.22 21.48
C ILE A 1100 -20.06 -20.18 20.41
N PHE A 1101 -20.50 -20.39 19.16
CA PHE A 1101 -20.32 -19.43 18.06
C PHE A 1101 -21.36 -18.31 18.08
N LYS A 1102 -22.45 -18.47 18.85
CA LYS A 1102 -23.49 -17.45 19.08
C LYS A 1102 -23.14 -16.53 20.27
N LEU A 1103 -21.97 -16.68 20.89
CA LEU A 1103 -21.54 -15.85 22.02
C LEU A 1103 -21.43 -14.37 21.62
N SER A 1104 -21.97 -13.45 22.43
CA SER A 1104 -21.85 -12.01 22.17
C SER A 1104 -20.39 -11.57 22.11
N PHE A 1105 -20.06 -10.70 21.16
CA PHE A 1105 -18.72 -10.16 20.97
C PHE A 1105 -18.20 -9.41 22.20
N LEU A 1106 -19.09 -8.90 23.06
CA LEU A 1106 -18.73 -8.21 24.31
C LEU A 1106 -18.16 -9.16 25.37
N TYR A 1107 -18.52 -10.45 25.33
CA TYR A 1107 -18.02 -11.46 26.28
C TYR A 1107 -16.73 -12.14 25.84
N LEU A 1108 -16.29 -11.96 24.59
CA LEU A 1108 -15.10 -12.63 24.05
C LEU A 1108 -13.82 -12.33 24.86
N ILE A 1109 -13.62 -11.07 25.28
CA ILE A 1109 -12.47 -10.67 26.09
C ILE A 1109 -12.52 -11.33 27.48
N LEU A 1110 -13.71 -11.39 28.09
CA LEU A 1110 -13.91 -12.08 29.36
C LEU A 1110 -13.57 -13.57 29.23
N THR A 1111 -14.08 -14.24 28.19
CA THR A 1111 -13.81 -15.65 27.93
C THR A 1111 -12.31 -15.91 27.79
N GLY A 1112 -11.60 -15.14 26.96
CA GLY A 1112 -10.15 -15.29 26.79
C GLY A 1112 -9.37 -15.00 28.08
N THR A 1113 -9.82 -14.04 28.88
CA THR A 1113 -9.23 -13.72 30.19
C THR A 1113 -9.40 -14.89 31.15
N LEU A 1114 -10.62 -15.43 31.27
CA LEU A 1114 -10.93 -16.56 32.13
C LEU A 1114 -10.16 -17.82 31.73
N THR A 1115 -10.10 -18.15 30.43
CA THR A 1115 -9.32 -19.29 29.94
C THR A 1115 -7.85 -19.17 30.35
N THR A 1116 -7.26 -17.98 30.19
CA THR A 1116 -5.86 -17.73 30.60
C THR A 1116 -5.67 -17.93 32.10
N VAL A 1117 -6.56 -17.34 32.91
CA VAL A 1117 -6.47 -17.36 34.37
C VAL A 1117 -6.68 -18.78 34.91
N ILE A 1118 -7.68 -19.50 34.42
CA ILE A 1118 -8.03 -20.86 34.87
C ILE A 1118 -6.90 -21.84 34.51
N VAL A 1119 -6.52 -21.91 33.24
CA VAL A 1119 -5.48 -22.83 32.78
C VAL A 1119 -4.13 -22.50 33.41
N GLY A 1120 -3.79 -21.21 33.49
CA GLY A 1120 -2.53 -20.77 34.08
C GLY A 1120 -2.43 -21.04 35.58
N SER A 1121 -3.54 -20.94 36.31
CA SER A 1121 -3.61 -21.30 37.73
C SER A 1121 -3.51 -22.81 37.95
N ILE A 1122 -4.29 -23.61 37.20
CA ILE A 1122 -4.28 -25.08 37.32
C ILE A 1122 -2.88 -25.63 37.04
N ILE A 1123 -2.25 -25.21 35.94
CA ILE A 1123 -0.91 -25.70 35.57
C ILE A 1123 0.14 -25.24 36.59
N SER A 1124 0.04 -24.03 37.14
CA SER A 1124 0.95 -23.57 38.19
C SER A 1124 0.81 -24.38 39.48
N LEU A 1125 -0.41 -24.77 39.85
CA LEU A 1125 -0.68 -25.60 41.03
C LEU A 1125 -0.15 -27.03 40.84
N ILE A 1126 -0.32 -27.61 39.65
CA ILE A 1126 0.18 -28.96 39.34
C ILE A 1126 1.71 -29.01 39.35
N ILE A 1127 2.36 -27.99 38.78
CA ILE A 1127 3.82 -27.96 38.66
C ILE A 1127 4.50 -27.44 39.93
N SER A 1128 3.76 -26.80 40.86
CA SER A 1128 4.28 -26.17 42.08
C SER A 1128 5.51 -25.29 41.81
N GLU A 1129 5.40 -24.41 40.81
CA GLU A 1129 6.57 -23.74 40.24
C GLU A 1129 7.02 -22.48 41.00
N SER A 1130 6.14 -21.86 41.80
CA SER A 1130 6.35 -20.51 42.35
C SER A 1130 6.21 -20.47 43.87
N ASP A 1131 7.30 -20.11 44.54
CA ASP A 1131 7.32 -19.75 45.96
C ASP A 1131 6.92 -18.28 46.12
N SER A 1132 5.76 -18.03 46.72
CA SER A 1132 5.20 -16.68 46.91
C SER A 1132 6.07 -15.77 47.77
N SER A 1133 7.00 -16.32 48.56
CA SER A 1133 7.96 -15.56 49.37
C SER A 1133 9.03 -14.85 48.54
N LYS A 1134 9.30 -15.31 47.32
CA LYS A 1134 10.34 -14.77 46.43
C LYS A 1134 9.86 -13.64 45.53
N VAL A 1135 8.54 -13.43 45.42
CA VAL A 1135 7.93 -12.38 44.59
C VAL A 1135 8.21 -10.99 45.17
N ASP A 1136 8.64 -10.04 44.33
CA ASP A 1136 8.79 -8.64 44.75
C ASP A 1136 7.40 -8.03 45.03
N PRO A 1137 7.14 -7.49 46.24
CA PRO A 1137 5.86 -6.85 46.57
C PRO A 1137 5.47 -5.71 45.61
N ARG A 1138 6.44 -5.06 44.95
CA ARG A 1138 6.18 -3.99 43.98
C ARG A 1138 5.46 -4.49 42.72
N HIS A 1139 5.60 -5.77 42.39
CA HIS A 1139 4.95 -6.38 41.22
C HIS A 1139 3.48 -6.76 41.46
N ILE A 1140 3.01 -6.67 42.72
CA ILE A 1140 1.68 -7.11 43.15
C ILE A 1140 0.82 -5.89 43.50
N ALA A 1141 -0.50 -6.01 43.27
CA ALA A 1141 -1.48 -4.99 43.57
C ALA A 1141 -1.34 -4.45 45.02
N PRO A 1142 -1.39 -3.13 45.24
CA PRO A 1142 -1.08 -2.52 46.53
C PRO A 1142 -1.85 -3.12 47.73
N PHE A 1143 -3.13 -3.43 47.55
CA PHE A 1143 -3.98 -4.00 48.59
C PHE A 1143 -3.68 -5.48 48.91
N LEU A 1144 -3.01 -6.21 48.00
CA LEU A 1144 -2.59 -7.59 48.19
C LEU A 1144 -1.20 -7.71 48.85
N ARG A 1145 -0.40 -6.64 48.85
CA ARG A 1145 0.95 -6.62 49.45
C ARG A 1145 0.94 -7.04 50.93
N ARG A 1146 -0.15 -6.76 51.66
CA ARG A 1146 -0.33 -7.15 53.07
C ARG A 1146 -0.42 -8.65 53.32
N PHE A 1147 -0.75 -9.44 52.29
CA PHE A 1147 -0.91 -10.88 52.38
C PHE A 1147 0.35 -11.65 51.94
N LEU A 1148 1.39 -10.94 51.50
CA LEU A 1148 2.68 -11.57 51.17
C LEU A 1148 3.50 -11.86 52.45
N PRO A 1149 4.32 -12.92 52.47
CA PRO A 1149 5.20 -13.21 53.59
C PRO A 1149 6.16 -12.04 53.85
N LYS A 1150 6.31 -11.59 55.10
CA LYS A 1150 7.27 -10.54 55.46
C LYS A 1150 8.70 -11.04 55.21
N LYS A 1151 9.48 -10.34 54.37
CA LYS A 1151 10.92 -10.60 54.22
C LYS A 1151 11.65 -10.17 55.50
N GLN A 1152 12.39 -11.09 56.13
CA GLN A 1152 13.39 -10.74 57.14
C GLN A 1152 14.59 -10.13 56.41
N TYR A 1153 14.80 -8.82 56.57
CA TYR A 1153 16.02 -8.18 56.11
C TYR A 1153 17.13 -8.45 57.12
N VAL A 1154 18.31 -8.87 56.64
CA VAL A 1154 19.54 -8.93 57.44
C VAL A 1154 20.24 -7.60 57.22
N GLU A 1155 20.47 -6.83 58.29
CA GLU A 1155 21.31 -5.63 58.24
C GLU A 1155 22.76 -6.06 57.96
N VAL A 1156 23.30 -5.65 56.81
CA VAL A 1156 24.72 -5.81 56.47
C VAL A 1156 25.42 -4.50 56.81
N SER A 1157 26.52 -4.55 57.57
CA SER A 1157 27.17 -3.32 58.02
C SER A 1157 27.89 -2.63 56.86
N LEU A 1158 27.77 -1.30 56.76
CA LEU A 1158 28.44 -0.48 55.73
C LEU A 1158 29.96 -0.70 55.64
N LYS A 1159 30.59 -1.16 56.72
CA LYS A 1159 32.03 -1.49 56.74
C LYS A 1159 32.38 -2.70 55.87
N GLU A 1160 31.50 -3.70 55.75
CA GLU A 1160 31.76 -4.91 54.95
C GLU A 1160 31.74 -4.60 53.45
N ILE A 1161 30.82 -3.71 53.01
CA ILE A 1161 30.72 -3.27 51.62
C ILE A 1161 31.94 -2.41 51.21
N GLN A 1162 32.46 -1.58 52.12
CA GLN A 1162 33.66 -0.78 51.85
C GLN A 1162 34.95 -1.61 51.82
N GLN A 1163 35.02 -2.72 52.55
CA GLN A 1163 36.16 -3.65 52.45
C GLN A 1163 36.14 -4.43 51.13
N GLU A 1164 34.97 -4.82 50.63
CA GLU A 1164 34.82 -5.56 49.37
C GLU A 1164 35.15 -4.68 48.14
N ASN A 1165 34.78 -3.39 48.18
CA ASN A 1165 35.10 -2.45 47.10
C ASN A 1165 36.56 -1.99 47.08
N ASN A 1166 37.30 -2.13 48.19
CA ASN A 1166 38.74 -1.84 48.22
C ASN A 1166 39.60 -3.06 47.80
N GLN A 1167 38.99 -4.23 47.59
CA GLN A 1167 39.64 -5.45 47.08
C GLN A 1167 39.36 -5.74 45.59
N LYS A 1168 38.56 -4.92 44.92
CA LYS A 1168 38.40 -4.88 43.45
C LYS A 1168 39.10 -3.65 42.90
#